data_AF-A0A1F8RYK5-F1
#
_entry.id   AF-A0A1F8RYK5-F1
#
_cell.length_a   1.000
_cell.length_b   1.000
_cell.length_c   1.000
_cell.angle_alpha   90.00
_cell.angle_beta   90.00
_cell.angle_gamma   90.00
#
_symmetry.space_group_name_H-M   'P 1'
#
loop_
_entity.id
_entity.type
_entity.pdbx_description
1 polymer ?
#
loop_
_entity_poly.entity_id
_entity_poly.type
_entity_poly.pdbx_seq_one_letter_code
_entity_poly.pdbx_strand_id
1 'polypeptide(L)'
;MTTEPIQDACDRELGFPRCPSNRPGLPRIERRIGAYGDIRAFFLERLNAEPLLARWTHRQPDDPGIALLEGAAILGDILTFYQEMYANEAYLRTATWRESIAGLVRLLGYRLSPGIGGRGVFAVEVLGTAPVTVPDEFPLTAQVSAIEPPADFQTSDEIVAYPWLNRFSLTRPLTTPTIQSSTLEFSLGIPPAGLELRAGDRLIVGSGGTSSDWDRAETAVIESVRERLGETLITIRGALRQTPPAGELIAYRVRRSFRHFGHSSPPKWVDADSEGNAVTHDVSFDRRLDAANYAGDQPTLLETEMSLDSSVDDLTPGTTLICQVTPPPFGGGRYVEDIPRLVVPASSPTGPTFIPVAGGAGALGSSMSNIGGSAPAGQPVSMMFAMTASGASAAGSPTKMALVARYEDSRNLLHYRLGDTERTVVRVVESVRQATLTWGAVTGPSSVAGVSAGFGARFRETADIRNIQFHEASSPALRLRAAAVPTPATRGVELGFLGTAAEAATLPGRRLLLVPPTGSPRIATVQGLGGSSGTPAERPGLRTIRLDAEVAYDDYGPEGSPIVVHGNVVDATQGKREREEAVGTGDARAIFQTMPVPKAPLTYLTTPGETPPETPELEVLVNGRRWRRVASLFGLGSADEVYIVREDDEGKSWIQFGDGKTGSRLPSGVDNVVARYRTGIGAHGALVPDTKVQAGARLDRLDAFGLPGEITGGDQPEPGDVARTAAPGKVQSLDRLVSLRDFESEALAIPGVSRATAAWRLVDNLPAAVITILMDTGRETEIEQVRGIVAQSDRRRGASRFPVIVRPGRRRWFAIAATVAIDDTVREADVIDAIQRTLRVAGVADDVDGTASRSFGEREYATRIEGWLQGVTGVRWAQVSDIRFVTPVAPFIGSRLGAAAFGRFERLPIPDRIGSPATLSPPAQPVALQAFELPTLVRPALLARFGRRVPVRVLRPGPDDVLALRGADLAITVDSGSGANGPDR
;
A
#
# COMPACT_ATOMS: atom_id res chain seq x y z
N MET A 1 37.48 -15.67 -63.99
CA MET A 1 36.77 -16.96 -63.89
C MET A 1 35.36 -16.71 -64.37
N THR A 2 35.01 -17.25 -65.53
CA THR A 2 33.70 -17.11 -66.17
C THR A 2 32.62 -17.77 -65.30
N THR A 3 31.45 -17.15 -65.22
CA THR A 3 30.29 -17.57 -64.39
C THR A 3 29.54 -18.79 -64.93
N GLU A 4 29.94 -19.31 -66.10
CA GLU A 4 29.27 -20.41 -66.81
C GLU A 4 29.18 -21.76 -66.05
N PRO A 5 30.21 -22.26 -65.32
CA PRO A 5 30.11 -23.60 -64.71
C PRO A 5 29.19 -23.67 -63.49
N ILE A 6 28.79 -22.53 -62.89
CA ILE A 6 27.86 -22.51 -61.75
C ILE A 6 26.41 -22.48 -62.22
N GLN A 7 26.10 -21.79 -63.32
CA GLN A 7 24.75 -21.77 -63.90
C GLN A 7 24.36 -23.15 -64.44
N ASP A 8 25.28 -23.83 -65.13
CA ASP A 8 25.05 -25.18 -65.69
C ASP A 8 24.81 -26.26 -64.61
N ALA A 9 25.29 -26.03 -63.37
CA ALA A 9 25.03 -26.88 -62.22
C ALA A 9 23.65 -26.62 -61.57
N CYS A 10 23.09 -25.41 -61.72
CA CYS A 10 21.81 -25.01 -61.13
C CYS A 10 20.57 -25.38 -61.95
N ASP A 11 20.74 -25.71 -63.23
CA ASP A 11 19.65 -26.11 -64.12
C ASP A 11 19.24 -27.59 -63.96
N ARG A 12 19.91 -28.36 -63.08
CA ARG A 12 19.53 -29.73 -62.73
C ARG A 12 18.43 -29.71 -61.67
N GLU A 13 17.21 -30.07 -62.05
CA GLU A 13 16.03 -29.99 -61.17
C GLU A 13 16.13 -30.83 -59.87
N LEU A 14 17.02 -31.84 -59.80
CA LEU A 14 17.28 -32.63 -58.60
C LEU A 14 18.73 -33.17 -58.63
N GLY A 15 19.66 -32.59 -57.86
CA GLY A 15 21.03 -33.12 -57.73
C GLY A 15 22.01 -32.23 -56.95
N PHE A 16 23.16 -32.79 -56.58
CA PHE A 16 24.29 -32.06 -55.99
C PHE A 16 25.14 -31.39 -57.09
N PRO A 17 25.60 -30.14 -56.92
CA PRO A 17 25.32 -29.24 -55.78
C PRO A 17 23.91 -28.64 -55.85
N ARG A 18 23.23 -28.55 -54.70
CA ARG A 18 21.96 -27.82 -54.55
C ARG A 18 22.21 -26.32 -54.71
N CYS A 19 21.37 -25.64 -55.47
CA CYS A 19 21.49 -24.19 -55.62
C CYS A 19 20.72 -23.44 -54.53
N PRO A 20 21.38 -22.56 -53.76
CA PRO A 20 20.71 -21.81 -52.70
C PRO A 20 19.60 -20.91 -53.28
N SER A 21 18.36 -21.15 -52.84
CA SER A 21 17.20 -20.35 -53.22
C SER A 21 16.49 -19.87 -51.96
N ASN A 22 16.71 -18.60 -51.61
CA ASN A 22 16.18 -18.00 -50.38
C ASN A 22 15.19 -16.89 -50.72
N ARG A 23 13.92 -17.08 -50.36
CA ARG A 23 12.92 -16.02 -50.47
C ARG A 23 13.21 -14.91 -49.44
N PRO A 24 12.92 -13.63 -49.75
CA PRO A 24 13.00 -12.56 -48.76
C PRO A 24 12.11 -12.87 -47.54
N GLY A 25 12.57 -12.56 -46.34
CA GLY A 25 11.74 -12.70 -45.13
C GLY A 25 11.76 -14.08 -44.45
N LEU A 26 12.59 -15.04 -44.87
CA LEU A 26 12.75 -16.33 -44.17
C LEU A 26 13.58 -16.28 -42.88
N PRO A 27 13.13 -16.84 -41.74
CA PRO A 27 13.84 -16.75 -40.46
C PRO A 27 15.20 -17.48 -40.44
N ARG A 28 15.51 -18.23 -41.50
CA ARG A 28 16.77 -18.95 -41.72
C ARG A 28 17.13 -18.87 -43.20
N ILE A 29 18.42 -18.82 -43.48
CA ILE A 29 19.00 -18.91 -44.82
C ILE A 29 19.46 -20.34 -45.04
N GLU A 30 18.91 -20.98 -46.07
CA GLU A 30 19.38 -22.27 -46.58
C GLU A 30 20.51 -22.01 -47.58
N ARG A 31 21.74 -22.30 -47.16
CA ARG A 31 22.93 -22.09 -48.00
C ARG A 31 23.69 -23.39 -48.25
N ARG A 32 23.29 -24.48 -47.60
CA ARG A 32 23.94 -25.78 -47.75
C ARG A 32 23.73 -26.35 -49.15
N ILE A 33 24.83 -26.65 -49.84
CA ILE A 33 24.82 -27.20 -51.20
C ILE A 33 24.69 -28.73 -51.22
N GLY A 34 24.89 -29.41 -50.07
CA GLY A 34 24.69 -30.85 -49.90
C GLY A 34 25.05 -31.34 -48.50
N ALA A 35 24.60 -32.53 -48.13
CA ALA A 35 25.09 -33.26 -46.95
C ALA A 35 26.12 -34.32 -47.37
N TYR A 36 26.77 -34.97 -46.39
CA TYR A 36 27.69 -36.08 -46.63
C TYR A 36 27.15 -37.09 -47.65
N GLY A 37 25.89 -37.53 -47.49
CA GLY A 37 25.25 -38.49 -48.39
C GLY A 37 25.12 -37.99 -49.83
N ASP A 38 24.75 -36.73 -50.02
CA ASP A 38 24.62 -36.11 -51.35
C ASP A 38 25.99 -36.02 -52.05
N ILE A 39 27.02 -35.58 -51.31
CA ILE A 39 28.38 -35.38 -51.82
C ILE A 39 29.04 -36.73 -52.14
N ARG A 40 28.88 -37.71 -51.25
CA ARG A 40 29.39 -39.07 -51.46
C ARG A 40 28.75 -39.72 -52.68
N ALA A 41 27.42 -39.62 -52.82
CA ALA A 41 26.71 -40.14 -53.98
C ALA A 41 27.24 -39.50 -55.27
N PHE A 42 27.43 -38.19 -55.28
CA PHE A 42 28.01 -37.47 -56.42
C PHE A 42 29.42 -37.94 -56.77
N PHE A 43 30.31 -38.11 -55.78
CA PHE A 43 31.67 -38.62 -56.04
C PHE A 43 31.66 -40.05 -56.60
N LEU A 44 30.79 -40.93 -56.09
CA LEU A 44 30.67 -42.30 -56.59
C LEU A 44 30.06 -42.34 -58.00
N GLU A 45 29.10 -41.47 -58.31
CA GLU A 45 28.55 -41.32 -59.65
C GLU A 45 29.61 -40.86 -60.65
N ARG A 46 30.40 -39.84 -60.29
CA ARG A 46 31.51 -39.34 -61.10
C ARG A 46 32.60 -40.39 -61.29
N LEU A 47 32.91 -41.15 -60.25
CA LEU A 47 33.85 -42.27 -60.33
C LEU A 47 33.38 -43.33 -61.34
N ASN A 48 32.08 -43.65 -61.35
CA ASN A 48 31.51 -44.60 -62.31
C ASN A 48 31.48 -44.07 -63.74
N ALA A 49 31.34 -42.76 -63.92
CA ALA A 49 31.26 -42.12 -65.23
C ALA A 49 32.63 -41.88 -65.89
N GLU A 50 33.72 -41.89 -65.12
CA GLU A 50 35.07 -41.58 -65.61
C GLU A 50 35.68 -42.78 -66.37
N PRO A 51 35.89 -42.69 -67.70
CA PRO A 51 36.36 -43.83 -68.50
C PRO A 51 37.72 -44.37 -68.07
N LEU A 52 38.61 -43.51 -67.57
CA LEU A 52 39.93 -43.91 -67.07
C LEU A 52 39.86 -44.74 -65.78
N LEU A 53 38.80 -44.56 -64.99
CA LEU A 53 38.59 -45.23 -63.71
C LEU A 53 37.55 -46.36 -63.80
N ALA A 54 37.02 -46.67 -64.98
CA ALA A 54 35.99 -47.69 -65.19
C ALA A 54 36.38 -49.10 -64.68
N ARG A 55 37.68 -49.39 -64.56
CA ARG A 55 38.21 -50.65 -64.00
C ARG A 55 38.24 -50.69 -62.47
N TRP A 56 38.11 -49.55 -61.80
CA TRP A 56 38.06 -49.47 -60.36
C TRP A 56 36.63 -49.78 -59.89
N THR A 57 36.35 -51.04 -59.55
CA THR A 57 34.99 -51.54 -59.25
C THR A 57 34.72 -51.79 -57.76
N HIS A 58 35.75 -51.80 -56.91
CA HIS A 58 35.58 -51.98 -55.47
C HIS A 58 34.98 -50.72 -54.83
N ARG A 59 34.00 -50.89 -53.93
CA ARG A 59 33.19 -49.81 -53.34
C ARG A 59 33.05 -49.91 -51.82
N GLN A 60 33.81 -50.79 -51.19
CA GLN A 60 33.76 -51.00 -49.75
C GLN A 60 34.73 -50.05 -49.02
N PRO A 61 34.51 -49.76 -47.73
CA PRO A 61 35.33 -48.80 -46.97
C PRO A 61 36.80 -49.20 -46.75
N ASP A 62 37.16 -50.44 -47.02
CA ASP A 62 38.52 -50.98 -46.93
C ASP A 62 39.43 -50.55 -48.11
N ASP A 63 38.87 -49.93 -49.14
CA ASP A 63 39.63 -49.35 -50.25
C ASP A 63 40.08 -47.92 -49.93
N PRO A 64 41.40 -47.66 -49.93
CA PRO A 64 41.95 -46.33 -49.62
C PRO A 64 41.44 -45.20 -50.51
N GLY A 65 41.11 -45.49 -51.77
CA GLY A 65 40.56 -44.49 -52.68
C GLY A 65 39.10 -44.18 -52.37
N ILE A 66 38.31 -45.18 -51.95
CA ILE A 66 36.92 -44.95 -51.47
C ILE A 66 36.96 -44.20 -50.14
N ALA A 67 37.85 -44.57 -49.23
CA ALA A 67 38.05 -43.86 -47.97
C ALA A 67 38.46 -42.39 -48.20
N LEU A 68 39.26 -42.09 -49.23
CA LEU A 68 39.62 -40.71 -49.60
C LEU A 68 38.40 -39.92 -50.12
N LEU A 69 37.53 -40.55 -50.93
CA LEU A 69 36.29 -39.92 -51.40
C LEU A 69 35.30 -39.68 -50.24
N GLU A 70 35.22 -40.61 -49.30
CA GLU A 70 34.42 -40.44 -48.08
C GLU A 70 34.98 -39.33 -47.19
N GLY A 71 36.30 -39.26 -47.02
CA GLY A 71 36.98 -38.16 -46.33
C GLY A 71 36.72 -36.80 -46.98
N ALA A 72 36.75 -36.73 -48.32
CA ALA A 72 36.40 -35.52 -49.06
C ALA A 72 34.91 -35.17 -48.90
N ALA A 73 34.02 -36.16 -48.84
CA ALA A 73 32.60 -35.93 -48.60
C ALA A 73 32.32 -35.40 -47.18
N ILE A 74 33.02 -35.93 -46.16
CA ILE A 74 32.95 -35.43 -44.78
C ILE A 74 33.45 -33.98 -44.71
N LEU A 75 34.60 -33.68 -45.32
CA LEU A 75 35.13 -32.32 -45.37
C LEU A 75 34.15 -31.38 -46.08
N GLY A 76 33.60 -31.80 -47.21
CA GLY A 76 32.59 -31.05 -47.95
C GLY A 76 31.36 -30.75 -47.10
N ASP A 77 30.90 -31.74 -46.33
CA ASP A 77 29.77 -31.59 -45.41
C ASP A 77 30.05 -30.56 -44.29
N ILE A 78 31.21 -30.67 -43.64
CA ILE A 78 31.63 -29.73 -42.60
C ILE A 78 31.71 -28.31 -43.16
N LEU A 79 32.35 -28.12 -44.32
CA LEU A 79 32.51 -26.80 -44.93
C LEU A 79 31.17 -26.17 -45.31
N THR A 80 30.27 -26.93 -45.92
CA THR A 80 28.96 -26.39 -46.31
C THR A 80 28.04 -26.16 -45.12
N PHE A 81 28.19 -26.91 -44.02
CA PHE A 81 27.53 -26.64 -42.75
C PHE A 81 27.98 -25.30 -42.17
N TYR A 82 29.30 -25.08 -42.06
CA TYR A 82 29.83 -23.80 -41.53
C TYR A 82 29.47 -22.61 -42.41
N GLN A 83 29.46 -22.76 -43.74
CA GLN A 83 29.01 -21.70 -44.65
C GLN A 83 27.55 -21.31 -44.42
N GLU A 84 26.67 -22.29 -44.16
CA GLU A 84 25.27 -22.01 -43.79
C GLU A 84 25.18 -21.33 -42.43
N MET A 85 25.94 -21.79 -41.44
CA MET A 85 26.00 -21.17 -40.12
C MET A 85 26.45 -19.70 -40.22
N TYR A 86 27.56 -19.42 -40.90
CA TYR A 86 28.06 -18.05 -41.10
C TYR A 86 27.06 -17.17 -41.85
N ALA A 87 26.36 -17.71 -42.85
CA ALA A 87 25.35 -16.93 -43.57
C ALA A 87 24.16 -16.55 -42.68
N ASN A 88 23.76 -17.42 -41.76
CA ASN A 88 22.72 -17.11 -40.79
C ASN A 88 23.19 -16.09 -39.75
N GLU A 89 24.44 -16.16 -39.30
CA GLU A 89 25.00 -15.19 -38.34
C GLU A 89 25.31 -13.81 -38.93
N ALA A 90 25.32 -13.67 -40.26
CA ALA A 90 25.63 -12.40 -40.94
C ALA A 90 24.48 -11.37 -40.98
N TYR A 91 23.24 -11.76 -40.64
CA TYR A 91 22.08 -10.86 -40.68
C TYR A 91 21.32 -10.87 -39.36
N LEU A 92 20.92 -9.67 -38.89
CA LEU A 92 20.30 -9.50 -37.58
C LEU A 92 19.07 -10.39 -37.36
N ARG A 93 18.29 -10.63 -38.42
CA ARG A 93 17.07 -11.44 -38.34
C ARG A 93 17.32 -12.95 -38.22
N THR A 94 18.45 -13.43 -38.73
CA THR A 94 18.78 -14.86 -38.79
C THR A 94 19.86 -15.26 -37.79
N ALA A 95 20.64 -14.30 -37.29
CA ALA A 95 21.70 -14.53 -36.32
C ALA A 95 21.14 -15.05 -35.02
N THR A 96 21.72 -16.11 -34.48
CA THR A 96 21.28 -16.76 -33.24
C THR A 96 22.24 -16.51 -32.09
N TRP A 97 23.52 -16.27 -32.39
CA TRP A 97 24.52 -16.04 -31.36
C TRP A 97 24.46 -14.59 -30.87
N ARG A 98 24.54 -14.43 -29.54
CA ARG A 98 24.51 -13.13 -28.88
C ARG A 98 25.63 -12.22 -29.40
N GLU A 99 26.84 -12.77 -29.58
CA GLU A 99 28.00 -12.05 -30.13
C GLU A 99 27.71 -11.47 -31.52
N SER A 100 27.20 -12.29 -32.44
CA SER A 100 26.83 -11.86 -33.80
C SER A 100 25.80 -10.75 -33.77
N ILE A 101 24.75 -10.90 -32.95
CA ILE A 101 23.70 -9.89 -32.80
C ILE A 101 24.29 -8.59 -32.26
N ALA A 102 25.08 -8.66 -31.18
CA ALA A 102 25.72 -7.50 -30.57
C ALA A 102 26.66 -6.79 -31.56
N GLY A 103 27.46 -7.53 -32.33
CA GLY A 103 28.32 -7.00 -33.38
C GLY A 103 27.53 -6.30 -34.50
N LEU A 104 26.44 -6.91 -34.96
CA LEU A 104 25.59 -6.37 -36.03
C LEU A 104 24.85 -5.11 -35.61
N VAL A 105 24.21 -5.11 -34.43
CA VAL A 105 23.48 -3.92 -33.95
C VAL A 105 24.43 -2.77 -33.58
N ARG A 106 25.67 -3.09 -33.18
CA ARG A 106 26.71 -2.10 -32.93
C ARG A 106 27.09 -1.31 -34.17
N LEU A 107 27.07 -1.91 -35.36
CA LEU A 107 27.29 -1.17 -36.62
C LEU A 107 26.23 -0.09 -36.85
N LEU A 108 25.04 -0.27 -36.27
CA LEU A 108 23.95 0.70 -36.33
C LEU A 108 24.02 1.77 -35.22
N GLY A 109 24.99 1.67 -34.31
CA GLY A 109 25.11 2.53 -33.14
C GLY A 109 24.21 2.10 -31.96
N TYR A 110 23.50 0.97 -32.06
CA TYR A 110 22.76 0.38 -30.96
C TYR A 110 23.70 -0.45 -30.09
N ARG A 111 23.55 -0.35 -28.77
CA ARG A 111 24.24 -1.20 -27.79
C ARG A 111 23.18 -1.94 -27.00
N LEU A 112 23.41 -3.23 -26.78
CA LEU A 112 22.53 -4.01 -25.91
C LEU A 112 22.50 -3.35 -24.53
N SER A 113 21.32 -3.28 -23.92
CA SER A 113 21.23 -2.76 -22.56
C SER A 113 22.04 -3.67 -21.61
N PRO A 114 22.89 -3.08 -20.75
CA PRO A 114 23.66 -3.84 -19.77
C PRO A 114 22.72 -4.45 -18.73
N GLY A 115 23.24 -5.38 -17.92
CA GLY A 115 22.52 -5.83 -16.74
C GLY A 115 22.38 -4.69 -15.73
N ILE A 116 21.20 -4.54 -15.13
CA ILE A 116 20.90 -3.46 -14.20
C ILE A 116 20.84 -3.99 -12.78
N GLY A 117 21.42 -3.24 -11.84
CA GLY A 117 21.34 -3.50 -10.41
C GLY A 117 19.95 -3.18 -9.85
N GLY A 118 19.42 -4.09 -9.04
CA GLY A 118 18.16 -3.86 -8.33
C GLY A 118 18.24 -2.77 -7.26
N ARG A 119 17.09 -2.23 -6.88
CA ARG A 119 16.96 -1.29 -5.76
C ARG A 119 15.82 -1.68 -4.83
N GLY A 120 15.96 -1.39 -3.54
CA GLY A 120 14.93 -1.68 -2.54
C GLY A 120 15.02 -0.78 -1.33
N VAL A 121 13.95 -0.79 -0.53
CA VAL A 121 13.86 -0.04 0.72
C VAL A 121 14.03 -1.01 1.88
N PHE A 122 15.10 -0.82 2.65
CA PHE A 122 15.46 -1.66 3.78
C PHE A 122 15.02 -0.99 5.08
N ALA A 123 14.54 -1.80 6.02
CA ALA A 123 14.22 -1.39 7.38
C ALA A 123 15.41 -1.69 8.31
N VAL A 124 15.78 -0.74 9.17
CA VAL A 124 16.91 -0.89 10.11
C VAL A 124 16.38 -1.04 11.54
N GLU A 125 16.86 -2.07 12.24
CA GLU A 125 16.55 -2.29 13.65
C GLU A 125 17.81 -2.04 14.50
N VAL A 126 17.66 -1.25 15.56
CA VAL A 126 18.75 -0.86 16.46
C VAL A 126 18.42 -1.13 17.93
N LEU A 127 19.44 -1.41 18.74
CA LEU A 127 19.33 -1.80 20.14
C LEU A 127 19.49 -0.62 21.12
N GLY A 128 18.85 -0.75 22.28
CA GLY A 128 18.93 0.20 23.40
C GLY A 128 18.07 1.45 23.23
N THR A 129 18.49 2.59 23.79
CA THR A 129 17.69 3.84 23.86
C THR A 129 18.28 5.04 23.10
N ALA A 130 19.38 4.87 22.38
CA ALA A 130 20.11 5.94 21.71
C ALA A 130 20.18 5.63 20.21
N PRO A 131 20.24 6.67 19.35
CA PRO A 131 20.31 6.49 17.91
C PRO A 131 21.64 5.88 17.45
N VAL A 132 21.61 5.26 16.27
CA VAL A 132 22.77 4.74 15.55
C VAL A 132 22.80 5.35 14.15
N THR A 133 23.95 5.85 13.72
CA THR A 133 24.14 6.34 12.36
C THR A 133 24.60 5.18 11.47
N VAL A 134 23.82 4.88 10.43
CA VAL A 134 24.21 3.97 9.35
C VAL A 134 24.71 4.85 8.20
N PRO A 135 25.99 4.73 7.79
CA PRO A 135 26.55 5.56 6.73
C PRO A 135 25.92 5.25 5.37
N ASP A 136 26.17 6.12 4.39
CA ASP A 136 26.02 5.77 2.99
C ASP A 136 27.02 4.67 2.61
N GLU A 137 26.77 4.02 1.47
CA GLU A 137 27.57 2.91 0.96
C GLU A 137 27.71 1.69 1.89
N PHE A 138 26.89 1.60 2.94
CA PHE A 138 26.94 0.53 3.92
C PHE A 138 26.58 -0.82 3.27
N PRO A 139 27.46 -1.83 3.34
CA PRO A 139 27.27 -3.07 2.61
C PRO A 139 26.18 -3.94 3.26
N LEU A 140 25.29 -4.46 2.43
CA LEU A 140 24.21 -5.36 2.79
C LEU A 140 24.22 -6.57 1.85
N THR A 141 23.84 -7.74 2.33
CA THR A 141 23.67 -8.94 1.48
C THR A 141 22.28 -9.52 1.72
N ALA A 142 21.53 -9.78 0.65
CA ALA A 142 20.18 -10.32 0.71
C ALA A 142 19.97 -11.39 -0.37
N GLN A 143 19.33 -12.49 0.01
CA GLN A 143 18.91 -13.53 -0.93
C GLN A 143 17.50 -13.18 -1.45
N VAL A 144 17.38 -12.86 -2.73
CA VAL A 144 16.09 -12.54 -3.36
C VAL A 144 15.64 -13.67 -4.29
N SER A 145 14.34 -13.76 -4.54
CA SER A 145 13.75 -14.90 -5.26
C SER A 145 14.16 -15.02 -6.72
N ALA A 146 14.58 -13.94 -7.37
CA ALA A 146 14.84 -13.95 -8.81
C ALA A 146 16.28 -14.34 -9.21
N ILE A 147 17.19 -14.41 -8.25
CA ILE A 147 18.59 -14.83 -8.50
C ILE A 147 18.96 -15.92 -7.52
N GLU A 148 19.74 -16.90 -7.98
CA GLU A 148 20.22 -17.99 -7.15
C GLU A 148 21.27 -17.56 -6.11
N PRO A 149 22.34 -16.80 -6.46
CA PRO A 149 23.28 -16.32 -5.45
C PRO A 149 22.70 -15.14 -4.64
N PRO A 150 23.11 -14.96 -3.37
CA PRO A 150 22.80 -13.76 -2.62
C PRO A 150 23.31 -12.51 -3.36
N ALA A 151 22.49 -11.46 -3.44
CA ALA A 151 22.94 -10.19 -3.98
C ALA A 151 23.52 -9.29 -2.89
N ASP A 152 24.60 -8.61 -3.26
CA ASP A 152 25.17 -7.52 -2.48
C ASP A 152 24.49 -6.20 -2.84
N PHE A 153 24.23 -5.38 -1.83
CA PHE A 153 23.63 -4.06 -1.89
C PHE A 153 24.47 -3.06 -1.09
N GLN A 154 24.27 -1.77 -1.36
CA GLN A 154 24.81 -0.69 -0.57
C GLN A 154 23.74 0.36 -0.29
N THR A 155 23.72 0.90 0.93
CA THR A 155 22.86 2.04 1.26
C THR A 155 23.21 3.23 0.36
N SER A 156 22.18 3.94 -0.08
CA SER A 156 22.32 5.07 -1.00
C SER A 156 22.61 6.37 -0.26
N ASP A 157 22.11 6.48 0.97
CA ASP A 157 22.21 7.67 1.83
C ASP A 157 22.52 7.26 3.27
N GLU A 158 23.14 8.16 4.02
CA GLU A 158 23.29 8.04 5.48
C GLU A 158 21.93 8.20 6.17
N ILE A 159 21.68 7.37 7.20
CA ILE A 159 20.50 7.50 8.06
C ILE A 159 20.85 7.42 9.54
N VAL A 160 20.21 8.29 10.33
CA VAL A 160 20.15 8.14 11.79
C VAL A 160 18.95 7.25 12.13
N ALA A 161 19.23 6.05 12.64
CA ALA A 161 18.23 5.07 13.06
C ALA A 161 17.94 5.21 14.57
N TYR A 162 16.66 5.30 14.93
CA TYR A 162 16.20 5.49 16.31
C TYR A 162 15.49 4.23 16.85
N PRO A 163 15.77 3.78 18.08
CA PRO A 163 15.14 2.56 18.61
C PRO A 163 13.61 2.57 18.65
N TRP A 164 12.99 3.71 18.98
CA TRP A 164 11.52 3.87 18.98
C TRP A 164 10.89 3.88 17.58
N LEU A 165 11.70 3.87 16.52
CA LEU A 165 11.26 3.83 15.12
C LEU A 165 11.58 2.50 14.42
N ASN A 166 12.05 1.48 15.14
CA ASN A 166 12.32 0.14 14.58
C ASN A 166 11.04 -0.46 13.98
N ARG A 167 10.05 -0.72 14.84
CA ARG A 167 8.72 -1.26 14.52
C ARG A 167 7.72 -0.67 15.49
N PHE A 168 6.76 0.09 14.98
CA PHE A 168 5.70 0.70 15.79
C PHE A 168 4.37 0.70 15.05
N SER A 169 3.30 1.06 15.74
CA SER A 169 1.97 1.20 15.15
C SER A 169 1.54 2.65 15.21
N LEU A 170 0.81 3.06 14.17
CA LEU A 170 0.09 4.32 14.15
C LEU A 170 -1.38 4.05 14.45
N THR A 171 -2.06 5.02 15.05
CA THR A 171 -3.50 4.94 15.30
C THR A 171 -4.24 5.95 14.45
N ARG A 172 -5.51 5.69 14.12
CA ARG A 172 -6.35 6.73 13.52
C ARG A 172 -6.51 7.92 14.47
N PRO A 173 -6.86 9.11 13.94
CA PRO A 173 -7.20 10.25 14.77
C PRO A 173 -8.37 9.96 15.72
N LEU A 174 -8.23 10.43 16.95
CA LEU A 174 -9.26 10.35 17.98
C LEU A 174 -9.74 11.77 18.29
N THR A 175 -11.04 11.91 18.57
CA THR A 175 -11.64 13.15 19.04
C THR A 175 -12.25 12.92 20.42
N THR A 176 -12.05 13.86 21.33
CA THR A 176 -12.71 13.86 22.63
C THR A 176 -14.12 14.43 22.48
N PRO A 177 -15.19 13.64 22.67
CA PRO A 177 -16.54 14.17 22.58
C PRO A 177 -16.88 15.03 23.81
N THR A 178 -17.95 15.81 23.70
CA THR A 178 -18.55 16.46 24.88
C THR A 178 -19.19 15.39 25.76
N ILE A 179 -19.02 15.49 27.08
CA ILE A 179 -19.68 14.60 28.03
C ILE A 179 -21.19 14.82 27.95
N GLN A 180 -21.94 13.73 27.85
CA GLN A 180 -23.40 13.70 27.80
C GLN A 180 -23.91 12.64 28.80
N SER A 181 -25.22 12.58 29.02
CA SER A 181 -25.82 11.57 29.89
C SER A 181 -25.54 10.13 29.42
N SER A 182 -25.36 9.93 28.12
CA SER A 182 -24.98 8.65 27.51
C SER A 182 -23.49 8.30 27.64
N THR A 183 -22.66 9.22 28.17
CA THR A 183 -21.22 8.96 28.34
C THR A 183 -20.99 8.04 29.52
N LEU A 184 -20.48 6.84 29.23
CA LEU A 184 -20.18 5.82 30.25
C LEU A 184 -18.68 5.66 30.48
N GLU A 185 -17.84 6.04 29.52
CA GLU A 185 -16.39 5.89 29.59
C GLU A 185 -15.71 7.27 29.64
N PHE A 186 -14.81 7.44 30.60
CA PHE A 186 -14.11 8.68 30.86
C PHE A 186 -12.60 8.45 30.88
N SER A 187 -11.84 9.37 30.29
CA SER A 187 -10.39 9.44 30.43
C SER A 187 -10.04 10.29 31.65
N LEU A 188 -9.23 9.73 32.53
CA LEU A 188 -8.52 10.50 33.54
C LEU A 188 -7.31 11.13 32.85
N GLY A 189 -7.09 12.42 33.10
CA GLY A 189 -5.88 13.11 32.65
C GLY A 189 -4.63 12.54 33.34
N ILE A 190 -3.86 13.38 34.02
CA ILE A 190 -2.73 12.90 34.81
C ILE A 190 -3.28 12.43 36.17
N PRO A 191 -3.33 11.13 36.49
CA PRO A 191 -3.77 10.69 37.80
C PRO A 191 -2.78 11.19 38.87
N PRO A 192 -3.27 11.61 40.05
CA PRO A 192 -2.41 11.95 41.18
C PRO A 192 -1.52 10.76 41.57
N ALA A 193 -0.27 11.04 41.96
CA ALA A 193 0.67 9.99 42.37
C ALA A 193 0.11 9.15 43.53
N GLY A 194 0.19 7.82 43.41
CA GLY A 194 -0.27 6.88 44.44
C GLY A 194 -1.78 6.65 44.50
N LEU A 195 -2.58 7.24 43.59
CA LEU A 195 -4.01 6.97 43.50
C LEU A 195 -4.30 5.82 42.52
N GLU A 196 -4.65 4.66 43.07
CA GLU A 196 -5.14 3.53 42.29
C GLU A 196 -6.68 3.48 42.37
N LEU A 197 -7.36 3.54 41.23
CA LEU A 197 -8.82 3.40 41.12
C LEU A 197 -9.18 1.96 40.78
N ARG A 198 -10.23 1.43 41.42
CA ARG A 198 -10.67 0.03 41.20
C ARG A 198 -12.17 -0.05 40.93
N ALA A 199 -12.59 -1.15 40.31
CA ALA A 199 -14.00 -1.46 40.14
C ALA A 199 -14.70 -1.49 41.53
N GLY A 200 -15.84 -0.82 41.63
CA GLY A 200 -16.58 -0.63 42.88
C GLY A 200 -16.29 0.69 43.60
N ASP A 201 -15.21 1.40 43.25
CA ASP A 201 -14.94 2.73 43.82
C ASP A 201 -16.08 3.70 43.47
N ARG A 202 -16.46 4.52 44.44
CA ARG A 202 -17.49 5.56 44.26
C ARG A 202 -16.83 6.88 43.94
N LEU A 203 -17.28 7.53 42.88
CA LEU A 203 -16.89 8.88 42.50
C LEU A 203 -18.07 9.81 42.68
N ILE A 204 -17.90 10.92 43.39
CA ILE A 204 -18.84 12.03 43.28
C ILE A 204 -18.35 12.95 42.17
N VAL A 205 -19.17 13.16 41.15
CA VAL A 205 -18.86 13.91 39.94
C VAL A 205 -19.70 15.17 39.86
N GLY A 206 -19.10 16.27 39.42
CA GLY A 206 -19.79 17.55 39.29
C GLY A 206 -19.29 18.37 38.12
N SER A 207 -20.20 19.11 37.51
CA SER A 207 -19.91 20.15 36.53
C SER A 207 -19.70 21.49 37.24
N GLY A 208 -18.55 21.65 37.88
CA GLY A 208 -18.06 22.95 38.31
C GLY A 208 -16.63 23.06 37.80
N GLY A 209 -16.23 24.22 37.28
CA GLY A 209 -14.83 24.45 36.91
C GLY A 209 -13.93 24.41 38.15
N THR A 210 -12.91 25.27 38.23
CA THR A 210 -12.09 25.39 39.46
C THR A 210 -12.86 25.86 40.70
N SER A 211 -14.20 25.99 40.64
CA SER A 211 -15.06 26.38 41.75
C SER A 211 -15.34 25.20 42.68
N SER A 212 -15.28 25.46 43.98
CA SER A 212 -15.72 24.57 45.05
C SER A 212 -17.23 24.31 45.04
N ASP A 213 -18.00 24.97 44.18
CA ASP A 213 -19.46 24.93 44.17
C ASP A 213 -19.93 24.31 42.85
N TRP A 214 -20.70 23.23 42.97
CA TRP A 214 -21.18 22.38 41.89
C TRP A 214 -22.69 22.32 41.91
N ASP A 215 -23.29 22.41 40.73
CA ASP A 215 -24.72 22.20 40.54
C ASP A 215 -24.96 20.77 40.08
N ARG A 216 -25.91 20.07 40.70
CA ARG A 216 -26.35 18.72 40.28
C ARG A 216 -25.24 17.67 40.27
N ALA A 217 -24.47 17.60 41.36
CA ALA A 217 -23.40 16.61 41.48
C ALA A 217 -23.98 15.22 41.77
N GLU A 218 -23.50 14.18 41.12
CA GLU A 218 -24.05 12.84 41.31
C GLU A 218 -22.96 11.83 41.66
N THR A 219 -23.36 10.74 42.33
CA THR A 219 -22.44 9.65 42.65
C THR A 219 -22.46 8.62 41.52
N ALA A 220 -21.31 8.43 40.87
CA ALA A 220 -21.05 7.37 39.92
C ALA A 220 -20.24 6.24 40.58
N VAL A 221 -20.47 5.00 40.16
CA VAL A 221 -19.69 3.84 40.62
C VAL A 221 -18.83 3.36 39.47
N ILE A 222 -17.53 3.13 39.70
CA ILE A 222 -16.64 2.58 38.68
C ILE A 222 -17.02 1.11 38.44
N GLU A 223 -17.36 0.78 37.20
CA GLU A 223 -17.59 -0.57 36.74
C GLU A 223 -16.28 -1.27 36.35
N SER A 224 -15.42 -0.58 35.61
CA SER A 224 -14.11 -1.09 35.21
C SER A 224 -13.09 0.03 35.02
N VAL A 225 -11.82 -0.31 35.16
CA VAL A 225 -10.67 0.56 34.89
C VAL A 225 -9.78 -0.16 33.90
N ARG A 226 -9.35 0.53 32.84
CA ARG A 226 -8.44 -0.01 31.83
C ARG A 226 -7.48 1.07 31.37
N GLU A 227 -6.31 0.65 30.88
CA GLU A 227 -5.35 1.54 30.25
C GLU A 227 -5.51 1.49 28.73
N ARG A 228 -5.48 2.65 28.07
CA ARG A 228 -5.49 2.75 26.60
C ARG A 228 -4.53 3.84 26.15
N LEU A 229 -3.49 3.47 25.40
CA LEU A 229 -2.52 4.41 24.82
C LEU A 229 -1.87 5.37 25.84
N GLY A 230 -1.63 4.90 27.07
CA GLY A 230 -1.05 5.70 28.16
C GLY A 230 -2.04 6.58 28.92
N GLU A 231 -3.35 6.44 28.64
CA GLU A 231 -4.44 7.05 29.41
C GLU A 231 -5.18 6.01 30.26
N THR A 232 -5.49 6.37 31.50
CA THR A 232 -6.38 5.59 32.36
C THR A 232 -7.83 5.90 32.00
N LEU A 233 -8.55 4.91 31.49
CA LEU A 233 -9.98 4.98 31.21
C LEU A 233 -10.78 4.33 32.34
N ILE A 234 -11.84 5.00 32.76
CA ILE A 234 -12.82 4.48 33.71
C ILE A 234 -14.18 4.36 33.03
N THR A 235 -14.82 3.22 33.21
CA THR A 235 -16.22 3.02 32.83
C THR A 235 -17.07 3.09 34.08
N ILE A 236 -18.12 3.90 34.07
CA ILE A 236 -19.07 4.02 35.19
C ILE A 236 -20.28 3.12 34.98
N ARG A 237 -20.85 2.63 36.09
CA ARG A 237 -22.10 1.89 36.10
C ARG A 237 -23.27 2.86 35.99
N GLY A 238 -23.98 2.80 34.87
CA GLY A 238 -25.15 3.63 34.60
C GLY A 238 -24.80 5.04 34.11
N ALA A 239 -25.82 5.72 33.57
CA ALA A 239 -25.70 7.04 32.97
C ALA A 239 -25.67 8.18 34.01
N LEU A 240 -24.89 9.23 33.74
CA LEU A 240 -24.97 10.52 34.43
C LEU A 240 -26.29 11.21 34.07
N ARG A 241 -27.21 11.39 35.02
CA ARG A 241 -28.56 11.92 34.74
C ARG A 241 -28.69 13.39 35.09
N GLN A 242 -27.94 13.83 36.08
CA GLN A 242 -28.07 15.16 36.64
C GLN A 242 -27.01 16.12 36.10
N THR A 243 -25.87 15.59 35.68
CA THR A 243 -24.76 16.38 35.14
C THR A 243 -25.08 16.95 33.75
N PRO A 244 -25.04 18.28 33.55
CA PRO A 244 -25.23 18.89 32.24
C PRO A 244 -24.08 18.58 31.27
N PRO A 245 -24.27 18.77 29.95
CA PRO A 245 -23.19 18.57 28.99
C PRO A 245 -21.96 19.43 29.30
N ALA A 246 -20.79 18.80 29.37
CA ALA A 246 -19.55 19.45 29.78
C ALA A 246 -18.34 18.93 28.99
N GLY A 247 -17.31 19.76 28.80
CA GLY A 247 -16.05 19.31 28.20
C GLY A 247 -15.14 18.57 29.19
N GLU A 248 -15.29 18.84 30.48
CA GLU A 248 -14.52 18.27 31.58
C GLU A 248 -15.40 18.28 32.84
N LEU A 249 -15.27 17.24 33.67
CA LEU A 249 -15.88 17.15 35.00
C LEU A 249 -14.81 17.06 36.07
N ILE A 250 -15.15 17.50 37.28
CA ILE A 250 -14.33 17.24 38.46
C ILE A 250 -14.95 16.10 39.25
N ALA A 251 -14.10 15.19 39.73
CA ALA A 251 -14.51 14.06 40.53
C ALA A 251 -13.63 13.88 41.76
N TYR A 252 -14.20 13.33 42.83
CA TYR A 252 -13.45 12.83 43.99
C TYR A 252 -13.85 11.39 44.28
N ARG A 253 -12.87 10.54 44.63
CA ARG A 253 -13.16 9.21 45.14
C ARG A 253 -13.70 9.30 46.56
N VAL A 254 -14.90 8.81 46.79
CA VAL A 254 -15.59 8.86 48.08
C VAL A 254 -15.25 7.62 48.91
N ARG A 255 -14.73 7.84 50.13
CA ARG A 255 -14.52 6.78 51.13
C ARG A 255 -15.83 6.40 51.79
N ARG A 256 -16.42 7.38 52.48
CA ARG A 256 -17.63 7.24 53.30
C ARG A 256 -18.60 8.37 52.97
N SER A 257 -19.89 8.11 53.16
CA SER A 257 -20.95 9.10 53.06
C SER A 257 -21.70 9.11 54.39
N PHE A 258 -22.08 10.30 54.85
CA PHE A 258 -22.78 10.54 56.08
C PHE A 258 -24.03 11.38 55.79
N ARG A 259 -25.06 11.24 56.61
CA ARG A 259 -26.18 12.20 56.65
C ARG A 259 -25.91 13.24 57.74
N HIS A 260 -26.70 14.29 57.74
CA HIS A 260 -26.72 15.22 58.85
C HIS A 260 -27.25 14.56 60.13
N PHE A 261 -26.66 14.89 61.28
CA PHE A 261 -27.18 14.45 62.58
C PHE A 261 -28.64 14.90 62.77
N GLY A 262 -29.53 14.01 63.21
CA GLY A 262 -30.95 14.30 63.37
C GLY A 262 -31.83 14.03 62.13
N HIS A 263 -31.24 13.66 60.98
CA HIS A 263 -32.01 13.35 59.76
C HIS A 263 -33.05 12.22 59.96
N SER A 264 -32.78 11.30 60.88
CA SER A 264 -33.62 10.14 61.20
C SER A 264 -34.61 10.41 62.34
N SER A 265 -34.67 11.63 62.87
CA SER A 265 -35.62 11.97 63.93
C SER A 265 -37.06 11.82 63.43
N PRO A 266 -37.98 11.25 64.23
CA PRO A 266 -39.40 11.23 63.88
C PRO A 266 -39.94 12.68 63.76
N PRO A 267 -40.95 12.93 62.89
CA PRO A 267 -41.48 14.28 62.66
C PRO A 267 -42.10 14.92 63.90
N LYS A 268 -42.51 14.09 64.86
CA LYS A 268 -43.06 14.48 66.15
C LYS A 268 -42.36 13.70 67.24
N TRP A 269 -42.18 14.33 68.38
CA TRP A 269 -41.68 13.67 69.57
C TRP A 269 -42.47 14.12 70.79
N VAL A 270 -42.44 13.31 71.84
CA VAL A 270 -43.22 13.53 73.06
C VAL A 270 -42.23 13.71 74.19
N ASP A 271 -42.35 14.84 74.88
CA ASP A 271 -41.63 15.11 76.14
C ASP A 271 -42.64 15.28 77.28
N ALA A 272 -42.17 15.15 78.52
CA ALA A 272 -42.99 15.46 79.69
C ALA A 272 -42.76 16.92 80.11
N ASP A 273 -43.82 17.71 80.24
CA ASP A 273 -43.71 19.05 80.81
C ASP A 273 -43.35 19.01 82.31
N SER A 274 -43.14 20.18 82.92
CA SER A 274 -42.81 20.31 84.35
C SER A 274 -43.87 19.73 85.31
N GLU A 275 -45.05 19.35 84.79
CA GLU A 275 -46.16 18.75 85.53
C GLU A 275 -46.35 17.25 85.21
N GLY A 276 -45.51 16.68 84.33
CA GLY A 276 -45.54 15.26 83.95
C GLY A 276 -46.54 14.90 82.84
N ASN A 277 -47.14 15.89 82.17
CA ASN A 277 -48.04 15.65 81.05
C ASN A 277 -47.26 15.47 79.74
N ALA A 278 -47.73 14.56 78.88
CA ALA A 278 -47.15 14.33 77.57
C ALA A 278 -47.44 15.51 76.62
N VAL A 279 -46.41 16.30 76.29
CA VAL A 279 -46.48 17.37 75.29
C VAL A 279 -45.86 16.88 73.99
N THR A 280 -46.61 17.01 72.89
CA THR A 280 -46.12 16.64 71.56
C THR A 280 -45.49 17.86 70.88
N HIS A 281 -44.23 17.73 70.50
CA HIS A 281 -43.45 18.74 69.80
C HIS A 281 -43.25 18.34 68.34
N ASP A 282 -43.38 19.30 67.42
CA ASP A 282 -42.99 19.11 66.02
C ASP A 282 -41.47 19.29 65.89
N VAL A 283 -40.78 18.34 65.26
CA VAL A 283 -39.34 18.44 65.01
C VAL A 283 -39.11 19.35 63.81
N SER A 284 -38.44 20.48 64.04
CA SER A 284 -37.91 21.28 62.95
C SER A 284 -36.70 20.58 62.33
N PHE A 285 -36.80 20.28 61.04
CA PHE A 285 -35.67 19.78 60.23
C PHE A 285 -34.92 20.92 59.54
N ASP A 286 -35.31 22.17 59.74
CA ASP A 286 -34.68 23.30 59.09
C ASP A 286 -33.38 23.67 59.81
N ARG A 287 -32.29 23.73 59.04
CA ARG A 287 -30.98 24.20 59.48
C ARG A 287 -30.57 25.43 58.68
N ARG A 288 -30.12 26.48 59.36
CA ARG A 288 -29.42 27.59 58.70
C ARG A 288 -27.99 27.17 58.29
N LEU A 289 -27.65 27.42 57.03
CA LEU A 289 -26.33 27.11 56.46
C LEU A 289 -25.45 28.37 56.25
N ASP A 290 -26.01 29.54 56.57
CA ASP A 290 -25.43 30.88 56.43
C ASP A 290 -25.26 31.61 57.78
N ALA A 291 -25.67 30.98 58.88
CA ALA A 291 -25.59 31.50 60.23
C ALA A 291 -25.62 30.35 61.23
N ALA A 292 -25.31 30.64 62.49
CA ALA A 292 -25.52 29.69 63.57
C ALA A 292 -27.01 29.35 63.71
N ASN A 293 -27.30 28.09 64.05
CA ASN A 293 -28.68 27.64 64.25
C ASN A 293 -29.23 28.21 65.56
N TYR A 294 -30.41 28.84 65.53
CA TYR A 294 -31.06 29.44 66.70
C TYR A 294 -32.48 28.90 66.86
N ALA A 295 -32.64 27.78 67.59
CA ALA A 295 -33.92 27.39 68.18
C ALA A 295 -33.76 26.23 69.18
N GLY A 296 -34.28 26.40 70.41
CA GLY A 296 -34.62 25.38 71.43
C GLY A 296 -34.00 23.99 71.28
N ASP A 297 -34.82 22.99 70.92
CA ASP A 297 -34.54 21.54 70.94
C ASP A 297 -33.56 21.05 69.83
N GLN A 298 -32.71 21.95 69.33
CA GLN A 298 -31.70 21.69 68.31
C GLN A 298 -30.31 22.06 68.85
N PRO A 299 -29.23 21.40 68.39
CA PRO A 299 -27.89 21.74 68.83
C PRO A 299 -27.45 23.07 68.20
N THR A 300 -26.73 23.89 68.99
CA THR A 300 -26.07 25.08 68.46
C THR A 300 -24.91 24.65 67.56
N LEU A 301 -25.10 24.81 66.24
CA LEU A 301 -24.09 24.56 65.22
C LEU A 301 -23.79 25.86 64.48
N LEU A 302 -22.51 26.17 64.30
CA LEU A 302 -22.08 27.29 63.45
C LEU A 302 -22.32 26.98 61.96
N GLU A 303 -22.29 28.01 61.11
CA GLU A 303 -22.41 27.86 59.66
C GLU A 303 -21.30 26.98 59.05
N THR A 304 -20.14 26.91 59.71
CA THR A 304 -18.97 26.10 59.33
C THR A 304 -18.95 24.73 59.99
N GLU A 305 -19.93 24.35 60.81
CA GLU A 305 -19.90 23.08 61.56
C GLU A 305 -20.80 22.01 60.92
N MET A 306 -20.23 20.98 60.31
CA MET A 306 -20.96 19.88 59.68
C MET A 306 -21.08 18.71 60.68
N SER A 307 -22.27 18.51 61.25
CA SER A 307 -22.53 17.40 62.16
C SER A 307 -22.89 16.12 61.40
N LEU A 308 -22.09 15.07 61.60
CA LEU A 308 -22.30 13.77 60.97
C LEU A 308 -23.30 12.94 61.78
N ASP A 309 -24.06 12.09 61.13
CA ASP A 309 -25.01 11.16 61.75
C ASP A 309 -24.36 10.04 62.60
N SER A 310 -23.04 10.02 62.69
CA SER A 310 -22.26 9.05 63.47
C SER A 310 -20.98 9.68 64.06
N SER A 311 -20.39 8.99 65.04
CA SER A 311 -19.05 9.31 65.56
C SER A 311 -18.00 8.68 64.65
N VAL A 312 -17.03 9.50 64.21
CA VAL A 312 -15.94 9.14 63.30
C VAL A 312 -14.61 9.55 63.94
N ASP A 313 -13.91 8.58 64.51
CA ASP A 313 -12.70 8.86 65.30
C ASP A 313 -11.45 9.12 64.44
N ASP A 314 -11.46 8.69 63.17
CA ASP A 314 -10.36 8.83 62.22
C ASP A 314 -10.52 10.01 61.24
N LEU A 315 -11.53 10.88 61.44
CA LEU A 315 -11.67 12.10 60.64
C LEU A 315 -10.66 13.15 61.11
N THR A 316 -9.72 13.52 60.24
CA THR A 316 -8.62 14.43 60.58
C THR A 316 -8.72 15.78 59.85
N PRO A 317 -8.22 16.88 60.46
CA PRO A 317 -8.03 18.14 59.75
C PRO A 317 -7.18 17.96 58.47
N GLY A 318 -7.54 18.67 57.40
CA GLY A 318 -6.98 18.51 56.06
C GLY A 318 -7.77 17.57 55.15
N THR A 319 -8.68 16.76 55.71
CA THR A 319 -9.59 15.91 54.92
C THR A 319 -10.53 16.77 54.07
N THR A 320 -10.72 16.41 52.80
CA THR A 320 -11.71 17.07 51.93
C THR A 320 -13.09 16.46 52.18
N LEU A 321 -14.06 17.31 52.50
CA LEU A 321 -15.46 16.97 52.74
C LEU A 321 -16.33 17.61 51.65
N ILE A 322 -17.17 16.81 51.00
CA ILE A 322 -18.05 17.26 49.93
C ILE A 322 -19.47 17.27 50.48
N CYS A 323 -20.04 18.46 50.61
CA CYS A 323 -21.31 18.68 51.27
C CYS A 323 -22.39 18.93 50.22
N GLN A 324 -23.38 18.03 50.14
CA GLN A 324 -24.44 18.04 49.14
C GLN A 324 -25.79 18.33 49.82
N VAL A 325 -26.58 19.23 49.23
CA VAL A 325 -27.92 19.59 49.67
C VAL A 325 -28.89 19.40 48.52
N THR A 326 -29.83 18.47 48.69
CA THR A 326 -30.83 18.13 47.66
C THR A 326 -32.19 18.74 48.00
N PRO A 327 -32.74 19.70 47.23
CA PRO A 327 -34.06 20.23 47.55
C PRO A 327 -35.11 19.09 47.51
N PRO A 328 -36.13 19.12 48.41
CA PRO A 328 -37.19 18.11 48.38
C PRO A 328 -37.92 18.14 47.03
N PRO A 329 -38.36 16.99 46.50
CA PRO A 329 -39.18 16.97 45.29
C PRO A 329 -40.44 17.80 45.54
N PHE A 330 -40.93 18.51 44.51
CA PHE A 330 -42.16 19.29 44.56
C PHE A 330 -43.37 18.39 44.89
N GLY A 331 -43.59 18.13 46.18
CA GLY A 331 -44.85 17.63 46.70
C GLY A 331 -45.77 18.82 46.86
N GLY A 332 -46.83 18.89 46.06
CA GLY A 332 -47.86 19.91 46.21
C GLY A 332 -48.34 19.95 47.66
N GLY A 333 -48.04 21.03 48.38
CA GLY A 333 -48.30 21.14 49.80
C GLY A 333 -48.69 22.55 50.20
N ARG A 334 -50.00 22.71 50.46
CA ARG A 334 -50.70 23.80 51.16
C ARG A 334 -50.65 25.18 50.52
N TYR A 335 -51.58 25.39 49.58
CA TYR A 335 -52.12 26.72 49.31
C TYR A 335 -52.83 27.25 50.57
N VAL A 336 -52.55 28.50 50.92
CA VAL A 336 -53.40 29.31 51.79
C VAL A 336 -54.73 29.49 51.05
N GLU A 337 -55.78 28.84 51.54
CA GLU A 337 -57.17 29.10 51.16
C GLU A 337 -57.55 30.48 51.69
N ASP A 338 -57.28 31.55 50.94
CA ASP A 338 -58.06 32.80 50.94
C ASP A 338 -57.42 33.81 49.99
N ILE A 339 -57.84 33.78 48.73
CA ILE A 339 -57.69 34.93 47.81
C ILE A 339 -59.07 35.16 47.17
N PRO A 340 -59.67 36.35 47.31
CA PRO A 340 -60.96 36.64 46.68
C PRO A 340 -60.80 36.60 45.16
N ARG A 341 -61.77 35.98 44.47
CA ARG A 341 -61.87 35.98 43.01
C ARG A 341 -61.89 37.40 42.46
N LEU A 342 -60.82 37.82 41.77
CA LEU A 342 -60.86 39.02 40.92
C LEU A 342 -61.47 38.65 39.56
N VAL A 343 -62.70 39.10 39.33
CA VAL A 343 -63.36 39.11 38.03
C VAL A 343 -62.76 40.23 37.19
N VAL A 344 -62.23 39.94 36.00
CA VAL A 344 -61.87 40.96 35.00
C VAL A 344 -62.80 40.80 33.78
N PRO A 345 -63.49 41.87 33.33
CA PRO A 345 -64.42 41.79 32.22
C PRO A 345 -63.72 41.81 30.86
N ALA A 346 -64.35 41.14 29.89
CA ALA A 346 -63.95 41.12 28.50
C ALA A 346 -64.26 42.44 27.79
N SER A 347 -63.27 43.02 27.10
CA SER A 347 -63.49 43.80 25.88
C SER A 347 -62.21 43.86 25.03
N SER A 348 -62.32 43.40 23.78
CA SER A 348 -61.36 43.55 22.67
C SER A 348 -61.50 44.95 22.00
N PRO A 349 -60.94 45.31 20.82
CA PRO A 349 -60.03 44.58 19.88
C PRO A 349 -58.87 45.45 19.33
N THR A 350 -57.89 44.83 18.67
CA THR A 350 -57.47 45.11 17.26
C THR A 350 -56.21 44.30 16.89
N GLY A 351 -56.24 43.65 15.73
CA GLY A 351 -55.15 42.81 15.20
C GLY A 351 -54.16 43.57 14.30
N PRO A 352 -53.59 42.92 13.27
CA PRO A 352 -52.26 42.30 13.33
C PRO A 352 -51.27 42.91 12.32
N THR A 353 -49.96 42.67 12.46
CA THR A 353 -49.02 42.85 11.34
C THR A 353 -47.81 41.92 11.45
N PHE A 354 -47.64 41.07 10.44
CA PHE A 354 -46.46 40.23 10.20
C PHE A 354 -45.64 40.85 9.06
N ILE A 355 -44.30 40.87 9.19
CA ILE A 355 -43.36 41.21 8.11
C ILE A 355 -42.21 40.17 8.12
N PRO A 356 -41.88 39.49 7.01
CA PRO A 356 -40.72 38.59 6.93
C PRO A 356 -39.55 39.24 6.16
N VAL A 357 -38.29 38.99 6.57
CA VAL A 357 -37.11 39.23 5.72
C VAL A 357 -36.05 38.13 5.89
N ALA A 358 -35.44 37.83 4.75
CA ALA A 358 -34.54 36.76 4.33
C ALA A 358 -33.20 36.59 5.08
N GLY A 359 -32.61 35.40 4.93
CA GLY A 359 -31.33 35.00 5.50
C GLY A 359 -30.08 35.42 4.68
N GLY A 360 -28.93 35.24 5.32
CA GLY A 360 -27.60 35.35 4.72
C GLY A 360 -26.54 34.82 5.69
N ALA A 361 -25.75 33.86 5.23
CA ALA A 361 -24.63 33.24 5.93
C ALA A 361 -23.35 34.11 5.81
N GLY A 362 -22.48 34.08 6.81
CA GLY A 362 -21.14 34.67 6.73
C GLY A 362 -20.39 34.64 8.07
N ALA A 363 -19.21 34.01 8.06
CA ALA A 363 -18.32 33.75 9.18
C ALA A 363 -17.53 34.99 9.68
N LEU A 364 -16.66 34.75 10.68
CA LEU A 364 -15.69 35.61 11.39
C LEU A 364 -16.20 35.99 12.79
N GLY A 365 -15.47 35.87 13.89
CA GLY A 365 -14.06 35.62 14.13
C GLY A 365 -13.76 36.09 15.56
N SER A 366 -12.89 35.37 16.24
CA SER A 366 -12.41 35.53 17.62
C SER A 366 -12.06 36.94 18.12
N SER A 367 -12.11 37.08 19.46
CA SER A 367 -11.34 37.99 20.34
C SER A 367 -12.12 39.14 20.98
N MET A 368 -12.23 39.13 22.32
CA MET A 368 -12.13 40.38 23.09
C MET A 368 -11.39 40.15 24.41
N SER A 369 -10.17 40.66 24.41
CA SER A 369 -9.36 41.11 25.54
C SER A 369 -9.92 42.40 26.17
N ASN A 370 -9.58 42.58 27.46
CA ASN A 370 -9.83 43.73 28.34
C ASN A 370 -9.74 45.12 27.68
N ILE A 371 -10.71 46.00 27.98
CA ILE A 371 -10.50 47.46 28.14
C ILE A 371 -11.43 47.96 29.27
N GLY A 372 -10.82 48.60 30.28
CA GLY A 372 -11.52 49.34 31.33
C GLY A 372 -11.90 50.76 30.90
N GLY A 373 -12.90 51.33 31.56
CA GLY A 373 -13.30 52.73 31.40
C GLY A 373 -14.48 53.09 32.30
N SER A 374 -14.26 54.04 33.19
CA SER A 374 -15.18 54.56 34.21
C SER A 374 -16.14 55.64 33.68
N ALA A 375 -17.45 55.48 33.98
CA ALA A 375 -18.55 56.43 34.29
C ALA A 375 -18.79 57.71 33.43
N PRO A 376 -20.06 58.16 33.23
CA PRO A 376 -20.82 58.85 34.29
C PRO A 376 -22.33 58.53 34.35
N ALA A 377 -22.93 58.97 35.46
CA ALA A 377 -24.32 58.75 35.86
C ALA A 377 -25.35 59.55 35.06
N GLY A 378 -26.54 58.95 34.89
CA GLY A 378 -27.80 59.67 34.63
C GLY A 378 -28.35 59.54 33.22
N GLN A 379 -28.98 58.41 32.88
CA GLN A 379 -30.20 58.27 32.05
C GLN A 379 -30.57 56.78 31.88
N PRO A 380 -31.86 56.41 31.84
CA PRO A 380 -32.27 55.01 31.70
C PRO A 380 -32.11 54.54 30.25
N VAL A 381 -31.20 53.58 30.02
CA VAL A 381 -31.06 52.88 28.74
C VAL A 381 -31.91 51.61 28.78
N SER A 382 -33.00 51.58 27.99
CA SER A 382 -33.77 50.36 27.72
C SER A 382 -32.94 49.42 26.84
N MET A 383 -32.36 48.37 27.43
CA MET A 383 -31.84 47.23 26.68
C MET A 383 -32.94 46.20 26.48
N MET A 384 -33.39 46.07 25.22
CA MET A 384 -34.30 45.04 24.76
C MET A 384 -33.48 43.80 24.40
N PHE A 385 -33.50 42.76 25.26
CA PHE A 385 -32.91 41.46 24.94
C PHE A 385 -33.89 40.67 24.05
N ALA A 386 -33.51 40.48 22.78
CA ALA A 386 -34.17 39.53 21.88
C ALA A 386 -33.59 38.13 22.12
N MET A 387 -34.40 37.22 22.67
CA MET A 387 -34.14 35.78 22.60
C MET A 387 -34.77 35.23 21.31
N THR A 388 -33.95 34.86 20.33
CA THR A 388 -34.37 34.01 19.21
C THR A 388 -34.33 32.55 19.64
N ALA A 389 -35.50 31.90 19.65
CA ALA A 389 -35.65 30.45 19.70
C ALA A 389 -35.94 29.92 18.29
N SER A 390 -35.07 29.04 17.77
CA SER A 390 -35.31 28.12 16.65
C SER A 390 -34.39 26.92 16.87
N GLY A 391 -34.77 25.65 16.80
CA GLY A 391 -36.02 24.98 16.48
C GLY A 391 -35.64 23.58 15.97
N ALA A 392 -35.96 22.53 16.72
CA ALA A 392 -36.22 21.18 16.22
C ALA A 392 -36.88 20.35 17.34
N SER A 393 -38.19 20.23 17.22
CA SER A 393 -39.09 19.50 18.12
C SER A 393 -39.16 18.01 17.77
N ALA A 394 -39.12 17.15 18.78
CA ALA A 394 -39.88 15.90 18.80
C ALA A 394 -40.57 15.76 20.17
N ALA A 395 -41.88 15.97 20.14
CA ALA A 395 -42.95 15.57 21.07
C ALA A 395 -42.71 15.54 22.60
N GLY A 396 -43.38 16.48 23.30
CA GLY A 396 -44.16 16.16 24.50
C GLY A 396 -43.73 16.75 25.85
N SER A 397 -44.01 18.04 26.11
CA SER A 397 -44.39 18.55 27.46
C SER A 397 -44.84 20.02 27.39
N PRO A 398 -45.91 20.46 28.08
CA PRO A 398 -46.40 21.84 27.99
C PRO A 398 -45.59 22.77 28.90
N THR A 399 -44.93 23.78 28.33
CA THR A 399 -44.30 24.87 29.09
C THR A 399 -45.37 25.93 29.41
N LYS A 400 -45.75 26.09 30.68
CA LYS A 400 -46.55 27.24 31.15
C LYS A 400 -45.63 28.46 31.31
N MET A 401 -45.92 29.54 30.59
CA MET A 401 -45.39 30.87 30.83
C MET A 401 -45.87 31.40 32.20
N ALA A 402 -44.96 31.90 33.02
CA ALA A 402 -45.28 32.67 34.22
C ALA A 402 -45.28 34.17 33.88
N LEU A 403 -46.46 34.78 33.97
CA LEU A 403 -46.70 36.21 33.84
C LEU A 403 -46.18 36.91 35.10
N VAL A 404 -45.24 37.84 34.97
CA VAL A 404 -44.77 38.68 36.09
C VAL A 404 -45.69 39.89 36.21
N ALA A 405 -46.57 39.90 37.20
CA ALA A 405 -47.29 41.10 37.61
C ALA A 405 -46.42 41.88 38.61
N ARG A 406 -46.21 43.18 38.33
CA ARG A 406 -45.54 44.13 39.24
C ARG A 406 -46.49 44.47 40.39
N TYR A 407 -46.03 44.33 41.63
CA TYR A 407 -46.72 44.82 42.81
C TYR A 407 -45.95 46.00 43.41
N GLU A 408 -46.60 47.15 43.52
CA GLU A 408 -46.15 48.32 44.27
C GLU A 408 -46.78 48.28 45.66
N ASP A 409 -46.22 47.49 46.59
CA ASP A 409 -46.23 47.85 48.01
C ASP A 409 -45.13 47.08 48.76
N SER A 410 -44.42 47.77 49.64
CA SER A 410 -43.03 47.48 50.02
C SER A 410 -42.86 46.93 51.44
N ARG A 411 -43.85 46.20 51.98
CA ARG A 411 -43.74 45.66 53.35
C ARG A 411 -44.17 44.21 53.58
N ASN A 412 -44.37 43.40 52.54
CA ASN A 412 -44.61 41.96 52.73
C ASN A 412 -44.22 41.10 51.52
N LEU A 413 -42.93 41.11 51.16
CA LEU A 413 -42.43 40.35 50.01
C LEU A 413 -42.24 38.87 50.35
N LEU A 414 -43.19 38.08 49.83
CA LEU A 414 -43.05 36.73 49.29
C LEU A 414 -41.60 36.20 49.21
N HIS A 415 -41.30 35.17 50.00
CA HIS A 415 -40.20 34.24 49.77
C HIS A 415 -40.47 33.48 48.46
N TYR A 416 -40.10 34.05 47.33
CA TYR A 416 -40.01 33.30 46.08
C TYR A 416 -38.75 32.42 46.15
N ARG A 417 -38.95 31.15 46.50
CA ARG A 417 -37.97 30.07 46.31
C ARG A 417 -37.59 29.99 44.84
N LEU A 418 -36.52 30.67 44.45
CA LEU A 418 -35.86 30.55 43.15
C LEU A 418 -34.45 30.03 43.41
N GLY A 419 -34.39 28.73 43.69
CA GLY A 419 -33.16 27.99 44.01
C GLY A 419 -33.34 26.49 43.83
N ASP A 420 -34.03 26.09 42.75
CA ASP A 420 -34.56 24.74 42.49
C ASP A 420 -33.53 23.69 42.02
N THR A 421 -32.25 23.86 42.39
CA THR A 421 -31.16 22.99 41.93
C THR A 421 -30.39 22.45 43.10
N GLU A 422 -30.20 21.13 43.14
CA GLU A 422 -29.24 20.48 44.03
C GLU A 422 -27.88 21.18 43.99
N ARG A 423 -27.33 21.45 45.17
CA ARG A 423 -26.06 22.15 45.32
C ARG A 423 -25.08 21.28 46.08
N THR A 424 -23.85 21.23 45.59
CA THR A 424 -22.75 20.54 46.24
C THR A 424 -21.59 21.51 46.42
N VAL A 425 -21.00 21.51 47.61
CA VAL A 425 -19.84 22.34 47.92
C VAL A 425 -18.69 21.48 48.42
N VAL A 426 -17.48 21.77 47.98
CA VAL A 426 -16.24 21.10 48.41
C VAL A 426 -15.59 21.97 49.47
N ARG A 427 -15.29 21.37 50.63
CA ARG A 427 -14.66 22.05 51.76
C ARG A 427 -13.53 21.22 52.34
N VAL A 428 -12.59 21.88 53.01
CA VAL A 428 -11.55 21.22 53.80
C VAL A 428 -11.96 21.25 55.27
N VAL A 429 -11.80 20.13 55.97
CA VAL A 429 -11.98 20.03 57.42
C VAL A 429 -10.82 20.71 58.11
N GLU A 430 -11.09 21.69 58.97
CA GLU A 430 -10.08 22.42 59.76
C GLU A 430 -10.03 21.96 61.21
N SER A 431 -11.16 21.46 61.73
CA SER A 431 -11.25 20.91 63.08
C SER A 431 -12.29 19.80 63.13
N VAL A 432 -12.13 18.86 64.06
CA VAL A 432 -13.11 17.82 64.36
C VAL A 432 -13.29 17.77 65.85
N ARG A 433 -14.53 17.90 66.33
CA ARG A 433 -14.87 17.70 67.75
C ARG A 433 -15.90 16.60 67.88
N GLN A 434 -15.72 15.75 68.89
CA GLN A 434 -16.76 14.81 69.30
C GLN A 434 -17.75 15.52 70.21
N ALA A 435 -19.04 15.31 69.98
CA ALA A 435 -20.10 15.88 70.81
C ALA A 435 -21.27 14.92 70.91
N THR A 436 -21.98 14.97 72.03
CA THR A 436 -23.33 14.40 72.13
C THR A 436 -24.30 15.47 71.66
N LEU A 437 -24.96 15.22 70.54
CA LEU A 437 -25.93 16.14 69.97
C LEU A 437 -27.35 15.61 70.24
N THR A 438 -28.30 16.53 70.40
CA THR A 438 -29.73 16.23 70.50
C THR A 438 -30.46 17.01 69.42
N TRP A 439 -31.26 16.34 68.60
CA TRP A 439 -32.10 16.95 67.57
C TRP A 439 -33.47 16.25 67.58
N GLY A 440 -34.49 16.93 68.14
CA GLY A 440 -35.78 16.29 68.40
C GLY A 440 -35.64 15.09 69.35
N ALA A 441 -36.18 13.93 68.96
CA ALA A 441 -36.11 12.71 69.77
C ALA A 441 -34.75 11.97 69.71
N VAL A 442 -33.83 12.40 68.84
CA VAL A 442 -32.57 11.69 68.60
C VAL A 442 -31.45 12.36 69.39
N THR A 443 -30.91 11.64 70.38
CA THR A 443 -29.71 12.03 71.13
C THR A 443 -28.63 10.97 70.94
N GLY A 444 -27.40 11.38 70.60
CA GLY A 444 -26.31 10.43 70.38
C GLY A 444 -24.95 11.09 70.12
N PRO A 445 -23.86 10.31 70.18
CA PRO A 445 -22.52 10.80 69.83
C PRO A 445 -22.42 11.08 68.33
N SER A 446 -21.80 12.20 67.97
CA SER A 446 -21.61 12.69 66.62
C SER A 446 -20.26 13.39 66.49
N SER A 447 -19.61 13.23 65.35
CA SER A 447 -18.48 14.07 64.97
C SER A 447 -18.98 15.34 64.29
N VAL A 448 -18.57 16.49 64.83
CA VAL A 448 -18.81 17.80 64.23
C VAL A 448 -17.53 18.25 63.54
N ALA A 449 -17.56 18.27 62.21
CA ALA A 449 -16.44 18.71 61.38
C ALA A 449 -16.55 20.23 61.14
N GLY A 450 -15.65 21.00 61.73
CA GLY A 450 -15.47 22.41 61.37
C GLY A 450 -14.78 22.51 60.02
N VAL A 451 -15.43 23.15 59.04
CA VAL A 451 -14.95 23.27 57.67
C VAL A 451 -14.49 24.69 57.34
N SER A 452 -13.53 24.79 56.42
CA SER A 452 -12.90 26.03 55.91
C SER A 452 -13.85 27.18 55.52
N ALA A 453 -15.09 26.87 55.14
CA ALA A 453 -16.13 27.86 54.91
C ALA A 453 -17.51 27.19 54.98
N GLY A 454 -18.54 27.95 55.35
CA GLY A 454 -19.94 27.51 55.22
C GLY A 454 -20.34 27.31 53.75
N PHE A 455 -21.63 27.05 53.51
CA PHE A 455 -22.13 26.84 52.15
C PHE A 455 -22.10 28.14 51.28
N GLY A 456 -21.95 29.30 51.91
CA GLY A 456 -21.71 30.60 51.27
C GLY A 456 -22.98 31.40 50.97
N ALA A 457 -22.83 32.69 50.61
CA ALA A 457 -23.92 33.67 50.47
C ALA A 457 -24.97 33.38 49.38
N ARG A 458 -24.76 32.33 48.56
CA ARG A 458 -25.76 31.81 47.61
C ARG A 458 -26.81 30.91 48.29
N PHE A 459 -26.50 30.37 49.47
CA PHE A 459 -27.45 29.67 50.33
C PHE A 459 -28.04 30.68 51.33
N ARG A 460 -28.97 31.54 50.89
CA ARG A 460 -29.63 32.54 51.77
C ARG A 460 -30.80 31.97 52.59
N GLU A 461 -30.91 30.66 52.71
CA GLU A 461 -32.12 29.99 53.22
C GLU A 461 -31.79 28.79 54.12
N THR A 462 -32.78 28.41 54.93
CA THR A 462 -32.79 27.16 55.70
C THR A 462 -32.81 25.95 54.78
N ALA A 463 -32.03 24.92 55.11
CA ALA A 463 -32.03 23.63 54.43
C ALA A 463 -32.61 22.56 55.34
N ASP A 464 -33.46 21.69 54.79
CA ASP A 464 -33.93 20.49 55.48
C ASP A 464 -32.76 19.53 55.71
N ILE A 465 -32.40 19.25 56.96
CA ILE A 465 -31.27 18.39 57.32
C ILE A 465 -31.36 16.97 56.75
N ARG A 466 -32.58 16.50 56.43
CA ARG A 466 -32.81 15.18 55.83
C ARG A 466 -32.23 15.08 54.42
N ASN A 467 -32.09 16.23 53.79
CA ASN A 467 -31.59 16.41 52.45
C ASN A 467 -30.11 16.79 52.39
N ILE A 468 -29.43 16.87 53.53
CA ILE A 468 -28.01 17.17 53.61
C ILE A 468 -27.22 15.85 53.70
N GLN A 469 -26.23 15.71 52.83
CA GLN A 469 -25.28 14.60 52.80
C GLN A 469 -23.85 15.14 52.82
N PHE A 470 -22.95 14.39 53.44
CA PHE A 470 -21.53 14.69 53.50
C PHE A 470 -20.73 13.50 52.97
N HIS A 471 -19.79 13.74 52.07
CA HIS A 471 -18.93 12.71 51.49
C HIS A 471 -17.47 12.99 51.83
N GLU A 472 -16.82 12.03 52.49
CA GLU A 472 -15.38 12.09 52.77
C GLU A 472 -14.61 11.70 51.50
N ALA A 473 -13.84 12.63 50.95
CA ALA A 473 -12.98 12.36 49.80
C ALA A 473 -11.69 11.66 50.22
N SER A 474 -11.34 10.61 49.47
CA SER A 474 -10.13 9.78 49.60
C SER A 474 -9.14 9.99 48.45
N SER A 475 -9.37 11.01 47.64
CA SER A 475 -8.48 11.43 46.55
C SER A 475 -8.41 12.95 46.49
N PRO A 476 -7.34 13.52 45.89
CA PRO A 476 -7.40 14.87 45.33
C PRO A 476 -8.45 14.98 44.22
N ALA A 477 -8.69 16.20 43.76
CA ALA A 477 -9.58 16.47 42.63
C ALA A 477 -9.08 15.76 41.36
N LEU A 478 -9.95 14.97 40.75
CA LEU A 478 -9.72 14.26 39.50
C LEU A 478 -10.41 15.03 38.37
N ARG A 479 -9.74 15.14 37.22
CA ARG A 479 -10.32 15.72 36.01
C ARG A 479 -10.71 14.60 35.07
N LEU A 480 -12.00 14.52 34.76
CA LEU A 480 -12.59 13.52 33.88
C LEU A 480 -12.98 14.19 32.56
N ARG A 481 -12.55 13.60 31.44
CA ARG A 481 -13.02 13.94 30.09
C ARG A 481 -13.72 12.71 29.51
N ALA A 482 -14.62 12.89 28.55
CA ALA A 482 -15.14 11.72 27.85
C ALA A 482 -13.99 10.96 27.19
N ALA A 483 -14.04 9.63 27.17
CA ALA A 483 -13.02 8.85 26.49
C ALA A 483 -12.98 9.23 25.00
N ALA A 484 -11.78 9.41 24.45
CA ALA A 484 -11.62 9.78 23.06
C ALA A 484 -12.18 8.67 22.14
N VAL A 485 -12.92 9.05 21.11
CA VAL A 485 -13.52 8.12 20.14
C VAL A 485 -12.91 8.34 18.75
N PRO A 486 -12.88 7.31 17.89
CA PRO A 486 -12.49 7.46 16.49
C PRO A 486 -13.21 8.63 15.80
N THR A 487 -12.47 9.44 15.04
CA THR A 487 -13.11 10.46 14.19
C THR A 487 -14.05 9.80 13.17
N PRO A 488 -15.17 10.43 12.80
CA PRO A 488 -16.11 9.87 11.81
C PRO A 488 -15.54 9.81 10.38
N ALA A 489 -14.43 10.49 10.10
CA ALA A 489 -13.72 10.39 8.82
C ALA A 489 -13.25 8.95 8.56
N THR A 490 -13.32 8.51 7.31
CA THR A 490 -12.86 7.18 6.85
C THR A 490 -11.48 7.23 6.21
N ARG A 491 -11.03 8.42 5.79
CA ARG A 491 -9.72 8.67 5.19
C ARG A 491 -9.16 10.01 5.67
N GLY A 492 -7.84 10.15 5.58
CA GLY A 492 -7.16 11.44 5.77
C GLY A 492 -5.65 11.28 5.86
N VAL A 493 -4.98 12.37 6.22
CA VAL A 493 -3.51 12.45 6.27
C VAL A 493 -2.95 12.48 7.70
N GLU A 494 -3.80 12.45 8.72
CA GLU A 494 -3.39 12.55 10.11
C GLU A 494 -3.44 11.18 10.79
N LEU A 495 -2.41 10.83 11.53
CA LEU A 495 -2.35 9.62 12.34
C LEU A 495 -1.74 9.94 13.71
N GLY A 496 -2.03 9.11 14.71
CA GLY A 496 -1.46 9.20 16.04
C GLY A 496 -0.22 8.32 16.18
N PHE A 497 0.89 8.93 16.62
CA PHE A 497 2.10 8.26 17.05
C PHE A 497 2.15 8.19 18.58
N LEU A 498 2.36 7.01 19.15
CA LEU A 498 2.47 6.83 20.59
C LEU A 498 3.92 7.03 21.04
N GLY A 499 4.21 8.15 21.70
CA GLY A 499 5.55 8.47 22.20
C GLY A 499 5.66 9.81 22.91
N THR A 500 6.86 10.12 23.38
CA THR A 500 7.19 11.42 23.98
C THR A 500 7.26 12.50 22.90
N ALA A 501 7.24 13.78 23.29
CA ALA A 501 7.41 14.87 22.35
C ALA A 501 8.81 14.87 21.69
N ALA A 502 9.84 14.43 22.40
CA ALA A 502 11.19 14.31 21.88
C ALA A 502 11.29 13.20 20.81
N GLU A 503 10.64 12.05 21.05
CA GLU A 503 10.56 10.96 20.06
C GLU A 503 9.78 11.39 18.82
N ALA A 504 8.60 12.02 19.01
CA ALA A 504 7.80 12.51 17.89
C ALA A 504 8.54 13.58 17.06
N ALA A 505 9.38 14.41 17.68
CA ALA A 505 10.20 15.40 16.99
C ALA A 505 11.21 14.80 16.00
N THR A 506 11.47 13.48 16.03
CA THR A 506 12.34 12.78 15.07
C THR A 506 11.64 12.37 13.77
N LEU A 507 10.31 12.51 13.70
CA LEU A 507 9.49 12.08 12.56
C LEU A 507 9.39 13.10 11.41
N PRO A 508 9.28 14.42 11.61
CA PRO A 508 9.15 15.37 10.49
C PRO A 508 10.26 15.21 9.43
N GLY A 509 9.87 15.16 8.16
CA GLY A 509 10.75 14.92 7.01
C GLY A 509 11.14 13.45 6.79
N ARG A 510 10.81 12.56 7.73
CA ARG A 510 11.17 11.14 7.67
C ARG A 510 10.19 10.35 6.83
N ARG A 511 10.72 9.37 6.07
CA ARG A 511 9.94 8.37 5.35
C ARG A 511 9.53 7.24 6.29
N LEU A 512 8.30 6.79 6.18
CA LEU A 512 7.74 5.66 6.91
C LEU A 512 7.39 4.56 5.90
N LEU A 513 7.84 3.33 6.17
CA LEU A 513 7.42 2.15 5.42
C LEU A 513 6.25 1.50 6.17
N LEU A 514 5.06 1.63 5.57
CA LEU A 514 3.79 1.10 6.05
C LEU A 514 3.61 -0.31 5.49
N VAL A 515 3.70 -1.33 6.35
CA VAL A 515 3.65 -2.74 5.97
C VAL A 515 2.30 -3.33 6.40
N PRO A 516 1.36 -3.53 5.47
CA PRO A 516 0.10 -4.20 5.78
C PRO A 516 0.30 -5.69 6.05
N PRO A 517 -0.64 -6.36 6.75
CA PRO A 517 -0.58 -7.81 6.95
C PRO A 517 -0.71 -8.59 5.64
N THR A 518 -1.39 -7.99 4.65
CA THR A 518 -1.54 -8.51 3.29
C THR A 518 -1.37 -7.38 2.28
N GLY A 519 -0.69 -7.67 1.16
CA GLY A 519 -0.42 -6.69 0.10
C GLY A 519 0.98 -6.06 0.21
N SER A 520 1.28 -5.15 -0.73
CA SER A 520 2.61 -4.55 -0.86
C SER A 520 2.80 -3.38 0.11
N PRO A 521 3.99 -3.24 0.72
CA PRO A 521 4.32 -2.09 1.54
C PRO A 521 4.21 -0.77 0.78
N ARG A 522 3.95 0.32 1.51
CA ARG A 522 3.84 1.67 0.97
C ARG A 522 4.72 2.63 1.73
N ILE A 523 5.21 3.66 1.06
CA ILE A 523 6.01 4.71 1.67
C ILE A 523 5.13 5.96 1.82
N ALA A 524 5.18 6.57 2.99
CA ALA A 524 4.62 7.88 3.25
C ALA A 524 5.66 8.76 3.98
N THR A 525 5.68 10.05 3.69
CA THR A 525 6.58 11.01 4.34
C THR A 525 5.82 11.81 5.38
N VAL A 526 6.40 11.98 6.56
CA VAL A 526 5.83 12.83 7.59
C VAL A 526 6.11 14.29 7.26
N GLN A 527 5.09 15.07 6.94
CA GLN A 527 5.20 16.50 6.65
C GLN A 527 5.41 17.35 7.91
N GLY A 528 4.91 16.89 9.06
CA GLY A 528 5.03 17.61 10.31
C GLY A 528 4.22 16.99 11.44
N LEU A 529 4.28 17.64 12.60
CA LEU A 529 3.49 17.28 13.79
C LEU A 529 2.21 18.14 13.85
N GLY A 530 1.10 17.52 14.27
CA GLY A 530 -0.16 18.19 14.58
C GLY A 530 -0.24 18.62 16.05
N GLY A 531 -1.44 18.97 16.51
CA GLY A 531 -1.68 19.36 17.91
C GLY A 531 -1.47 18.19 18.89
N SER A 532 -0.93 18.49 20.08
CA SER A 532 -0.71 17.48 21.13
C SER A 532 -2.00 17.18 21.92
N SER A 533 -2.20 15.91 22.31
CA SER A 533 -3.35 15.41 23.09
C SER A 533 -3.47 15.91 24.55
N GLY A 534 -2.77 16.98 24.95
CA GLY A 534 -2.74 17.45 26.34
C GLY A 534 -1.83 16.63 27.28
N THR A 535 -1.22 15.54 26.79
CA THR A 535 -0.20 14.78 27.54
C THR A 535 1.11 15.58 27.64
N PRO A 536 1.73 15.70 28.85
CA PRO A 536 3.01 16.38 29.04
C PRO A 536 4.09 15.91 28.08
N ALA A 537 4.99 16.80 27.65
CA ALA A 537 6.00 16.52 26.64
C ALA A 537 6.90 15.31 26.96
N GLU A 538 7.24 15.13 28.24
CA GLU A 538 8.14 14.08 28.73
C GLU A 538 7.49 12.71 28.84
N ARG A 539 6.15 12.63 28.81
CA ARG A 539 5.43 11.36 28.93
C ARG A 539 5.05 10.80 27.56
N PRO A 540 5.10 9.47 27.38
CA PRO A 540 4.50 8.81 26.23
C PRO A 540 3.01 9.14 26.16
N GLY A 541 2.56 9.63 25.02
CA GLY A 541 1.17 9.94 24.76
C GLY A 541 0.92 10.03 23.26
N LEU A 542 -0.34 10.18 22.87
CA LEU A 542 -0.68 10.23 21.46
C LEU A 542 -0.29 11.59 20.84
N ARG A 543 0.63 11.56 19.88
CA ARG A 543 1.10 12.74 19.14
C ARG A 543 0.61 12.65 17.70
N THR A 544 -0.15 13.64 17.25
CA THR A 544 -0.62 13.67 15.87
C THR A 544 0.56 13.94 14.93
N ILE A 545 0.67 13.14 13.87
CA ILE A 545 1.58 13.34 12.75
C ILE A 545 0.76 13.54 11.48
N ARG A 546 1.31 14.29 10.53
CA ARG A 546 0.70 14.54 9.22
C ARG A 546 1.54 13.91 8.12
N LEU A 547 0.92 13.11 7.27
CA LEU A 547 1.54 12.45 6.11
C LEU A 547 1.37 13.27 4.83
N ASP A 548 2.18 12.95 3.82
CA ASP A 548 2.12 13.50 2.46
C ASP A 548 1.05 12.84 1.57
N ALA A 549 0.52 11.70 1.99
CA ALA A 549 -0.50 10.95 1.28
C ALA A 549 -1.67 10.57 2.20
N GLU A 550 -2.88 10.50 1.64
CA GLU A 550 -4.06 10.02 2.35
C GLU A 550 -3.99 8.52 2.62
N VAL A 551 -4.41 8.12 3.81
CA VAL A 551 -4.55 6.73 4.24
C VAL A 551 -6.01 6.41 4.57
N ALA A 552 -6.38 5.14 4.47
CA ALA A 552 -7.67 4.65 4.97
C ALA A 552 -7.58 4.41 6.48
N TYR A 553 -8.43 5.07 7.28
CA TYR A 553 -8.39 4.94 8.74
C TYR A 553 -8.91 3.61 9.25
N ASP A 554 -9.60 2.84 8.41
CA ASP A 554 -10.03 1.47 8.75
C ASP A 554 -8.84 0.52 8.94
N ASP A 555 -7.69 0.84 8.33
CA ASP A 555 -6.43 0.11 8.52
C ASP A 555 -5.72 0.47 9.86
N TYR A 556 -6.18 1.50 10.58
CA TYR A 556 -5.54 2.02 11.79
C TYR A 556 -6.52 2.03 12.97
N GLY A 557 -6.59 0.92 13.71
CA GLY A 557 -7.48 0.81 14.85
C GLY A 557 -7.13 1.77 16.00
N PRO A 558 -8.11 2.09 16.87
CA PRO A 558 -7.92 2.99 18.02
C PRO A 558 -7.09 2.37 19.15
N GLU A 559 -6.95 1.04 19.17
CA GLU A 559 -6.20 0.30 20.20
C GLU A 559 -4.99 -0.43 19.63
N GLY A 560 -4.74 -0.28 18.33
CA GLY A 560 -3.68 -0.95 17.59
C GLY A 560 -4.00 -0.98 16.10
N SER A 561 -2.97 -0.98 15.27
CA SER A 561 -3.11 -1.11 13.82
C SER A 561 -2.51 -2.44 13.36
N PRO A 562 -3.17 -3.18 12.45
CA PRO A 562 -2.55 -4.31 11.77
C PRO A 562 -1.38 -3.89 10.87
N ILE A 563 -1.23 -2.60 10.57
CA ILE A 563 -0.09 -2.05 9.83
C ILE A 563 1.11 -1.94 10.77
N VAL A 564 2.19 -2.62 10.41
CA VAL A 564 3.50 -2.43 11.04
C VAL A 564 4.20 -1.27 10.35
N VAL A 565 4.65 -0.28 11.11
CA VAL A 565 5.37 0.87 10.59
C VAL A 565 6.84 0.78 10.94
N HIS A 566 7.69 0.95 9.94
CA HIS A 566 9.13 1.15 10.11
C HIS A 566 9.47 2.61 9.82
N GLY A 567 10.12 3.30 10.77
CA GLY A 567 10.58 4.68 10.60
C GLY A 567 12.09 4.80 10.34
N ASN A 568 12.83 3.71 10.54
CA ASN A 568 14.23 3.61 10.14
C ASN A 568 14.31 2.94 8.77
N VAL A 569 14.13 3.71 7.70
CA VAL A 569 14.08 3.20 6.33
C VAL A 569 15.17 3.82 5.48
N VAL A 570 15.91 2.99 4.75
CA VAL A 570 17.02 3.42 3.89
C VAL A 570 16.92 2.75 2.54
N ASP A 571 17.14 3.50 1.47
CA ASP A 571 17.20 2.95 0.13
C ASP A 571 18.57 2.31 -0.08
N ALA A 572 18.60 1.12 -0.67
CA ALA A 572 19.84 0.49 -1.09
C ALA A 572 19.75 0.01 -2.54
N THR A 573 20.88 0.09 -3.23
CA THR A 573 21.04 -0.34 -4.62
C THR A 573 21.99 -1.53 -4.68
N GLN A 574 21.77 -2.44 -5.62
CA GLN A 574 22.60 -3.63 -5.80
C GLN A 574 23.99 -3.23 -6.28
N GLY A 575 24.99 -4.03 -5.90
CA GLY A 575 26.36 -3.94 -6.38
C GLY A 575 27.33 -3.95 -5.21
N LYS A 576 28.27 -4.88 -5.21
CA LYS A 576 29.37 -4.94 -4.26
C LYS A 576 30.43 -3.91 -4.66
N ARG A 577 30.80 -3.00 -3.76
CA ARG A 577 31.95 -2.12 -3.96
C ARG A 577 33.22 -2.95 -3.98
N GLU A 578 33.92 -2.89 -5.10
CA GLU A 578 35.23 -3.52 -5.24
C GLU A 578 36.34 -2.62 -4.71
N ARG A 579 37.44 -3.25 -4.30
CA ARG A 579 38.62 -2.51 -3.83
C ARG A 579 39.17 -1.68 -4.99
N GLU A 580 39.54 -0.44 -4.69
CA GLU A 580 40.24 0.41 -5.64
C GLU A 580 41.56 -0.25 -6.08
N GLU A 581 41.68 -0.52 -7.38
CA GLU A 581 42.84 -1.18 -7.97
C GLU A 581 43.20 -0.62 -9.35
N ALA A 582 44.47 -0.78 -9.73
CA ALA A 582 44.96 -0.34 -11.03
C ALA A 582 44.35 -1.19 -12.15
N VAL A 583 43.72 -0.51 -13.11
CA VAL A 583 43.19 -1.12 -14.33
C VAL A 583 44.29 -1.28 -15.37
N GLY A 584 45.29 -0.40 -15.36
CA GLY A 584 46.51 -0.57 -16.14
C GLY A 584 47.34 0.70 -16.32
N THR A 585 48.28 0.58 -17.25
CA THR A 585 49.30 1.58 -17.59
C THR A 585 48.87 2.40 -18.82
N GLY A 586 48.95 3.73 -18.72
CA GLY A 586 48.66 4.62 -19.83
C GLY A 586 49.80 4.74 -20.84
N ASP A 587 49.45 4.91 -22.12
CA ASP A 587 50.37 5.21 -23.21
C ASP A 587 49.86 6.37 -24.06
N ALA A 588 50.55 7.51 -23.98
CA ALA A 588 50.20 8.73 -24.73
C ALA A 588 50.35 8.58 -26.26
N ARG A 589 50.99 7.51 -26.74
CA ARG A 589 51.09 7.19 -28.16
C ARG A 589 49.86 6.44 -28.67
N ALA A 590 49.17 5.71 -27.80
CA ALA A 590 48.02 4.90 -28.17
C ALA A 590 46.81 5.81 -28.45
N ILE A 591 46.13 5.54 -29.57
CA ILE A 591 44.82 6.12 -29.87
C ILE A 591 43.73 5.16 -29.40
N PHE A 592 42.64 5.70 -28.84
CA PHE A 592 41.53 4.89 -28.33
C PHE A 592 41.97 3.74 -27.41
N GLN A 593 42.99 3.98 -26.58
CA GLN A 593 43.52 2.97 -25.67
C GLN A 593 42.36 2.40 -24.85
N THR A 594 42.26 1.06 -24.82
CA THR A 594 41.14 0.34 -24.24
C THR A 594 41.66 -0.65 -23.21
N MET A 595 41.01 -0.73 -22.05
CA MET A 595 41.47 -1.51 -20.89
C MET A 595 40.29 -2.29 -20.30
N PRO A 596 40.46 -3.55 -19.90
CA PRO A 596 39.38 -4.32 -19.28
C PRO A 596 39.17 -3.89 -17.83
N VAL A 597 37.92 -3.80 -17.39
CA VAL A 597 37.60 -3.71 -15.95
C VAL A 597 37.89 -5.09 -15.33
N PRO A 598 38.62 -5.19 -14.21
CA PRO A 598 39.13 -6.47 -13.72
C PRO A 598 38.06 -7.50 -13.33
N LYS A 599 36.93 -7.03 -12.78
CA LYS A 599 35.82 -7.90 -12.36
C LYS A 599 34.53 -7.53 -13.09
N ALA A 600 33.73 -8.56 -13.34
CA ALA A 600 32.44 -8.49 -14.01
C ALA A 600 31.42 -9.35 -13.23
N PRO A 601 30.11 -9.14 -13.43
CA PRO A 601 29.49 -8.07 -14.23
C PRO A 601 29.56 -6.72 -13.52
N LEU A 602 29.80 -5.65 -14.28
CA LEU A 602 29.77 -4.26 -13.76
C LEU A 602 28.33 -3.88 -13.41
N THR A 603 28.11 -3.25 -12.27
CA THR A 603 26.79 -2.76 -11.88
C THR A 603 26.43 -1.52 -12.69
N TYR A 604 25.24 -1.52 -13.31
CA TYR A 604 24.61 -0.33 -13.87
C TYR A 604 23.35 0.01 -13.07
N LEU A 605 23.09 1.31 -12.89
CA LEU A 605 21.86 1.80 -12.30
C LEU A 605 21.10 2.69 -13.29
N THR A 606 19.78 2.62 -13.26
CA THR A 606 18.93 3.48 -14.07
C THR A 606 18.90 4.89 -13.50
N THR A 607 19.44 5.86 -14.26
CA THR A 607 19.43 7.28 -13.93
C THR A 607 18.40 8.00 -14.80
N PRO A 608 17.26 8.45 -14.23
CA PRO A 608 16.19 9.08 -15.00
C PRO A 608 16.66 10.30 -15.80
N GLY A 609 16.58 10.19 -17.13
CA GLY A 609 16.88 11.27 -18.07
C GLY A 609 18.26 11.19 -18.72
N GLU A 610 19.19 10.42 -18.18
CA GLU A 610 20.43 10.12 -18.90
C GLU A 610 20.11 9.39 -20.21
N THR A 611 20.97 9.57 -21.21
CA THR A 611 20.83 8.88 -22.51
C THR A 611 22.17 8.26 -22.88
N PRO A 612 22.32 6.93 -22.76
CA PRO A 612 21.31 5.97 -22.30
C PRO A 612 21.04 6.07 -20.78
N PRO A 613 19.84 5.66 -20.29
CA PRO A 613 19.48 5.81 -18.87
C PRO A 613 20.32 4.92 -17.94
N GLU A 614 20.91 3.85 -18.46
CA GLU A 614 21.80 2.98 -17.71
C GLU A 614 23.17 3.65 -17.51
N THR A 615 23.50 3.92 -16.25
CA THR A 615 24.77 4.53 -15.85
C THR A 615 25.61 3.51 -15.09
N PRO A 616 26.86 3.26 -15.52
CA PRO A 616 27.74 2.34 -14.83
C PRO A 616 28.18 2.95 -13.50
N GLU A 617 28.16 2.13 -12.46
CA GLU A 617 28.76 2.43 -11.15
C GLU A 617 30.27 2.24 -11.24
N LEU A 618 30.93 3.12 -12.01
CA LEU A 618 32.36 3.11 -12.32
C LEU A 618 32.91 4.53 -12.38
N GLU A 619 33.92 4.78 -11.55
CA GLU A 619 34.76 5.96 -11.58
C GLU A 619 36.19 5.59 -11.98
N VAL A 620 36.77 6.38 -12.88
CA VAL A 620 38.15 6.19 -13.36
C VAL A 620 38.99 7.39 -12.97
N LEU A 621 40.11 7.13 -12.30
CA LEU A 621 41.12 8.10 -11.94
C LEU A 621 42.39 7.85 -12.77
N VAL A 622 42.92 8.90 -13.39
CA VAL A 622 44.20 8.85 -14.11
C VAL A 622 45.18 9.81 -13.44
N ASN A 623 46.33 9.31 -12.99
CA ASN A 623 47.27 10.07 -12.16
C ASN A 623 46.58 10.70 -10.92
N GLY A 624 45.62 10.01 -10.31
CA GLY A 624 44.85 10.50 -9.17
C GLY A 624 43.78 11.56 -9.49
N ARG A 625 43.54 11.87 -10.77
CA ARG A 625 42.52 12.82 -11.22
C ARG A 625 41.33 12.08 -11.84
N ARG A 626 40.11 12.40 -11.40
CA ARG A 626 38.88 11.84 -11.95
C ARG A 626 38.67 12.27 -13.40
N TRP A 627 38.52 11.29 -14.30
CA TRP A 627 38.12 11.53 -15.68
C TRP A 627 36.58 11.45 -15.79
N ARG A 628 35.99 12.11 -16.79
CA ARG A 628 34.53 12.17 -16.95
C ARG A 628 34.03 11.07 -17.89
N ARG A 629 33.12 10.21 -17.39
CA ARG A 629 32.38 9.26 -18.24
C ARG A 629 31.47 10.01 -19.21
N VAL A 630 31.47 9.60 -20.47
CA VAL A 630 30.55 10.08 -21.52
C VAL A 630 29.92 8.87 -22.25
N ALA A 631 28.78 9.08 -22.92
CA ALA A 631 28.12 8.01 -23.69
C ALA A 631 28.82 7.74 -25.04
N SER A 632 29.35 8.82 -25.65
CA SER A 632 30.07 8.80 -26.91
C SER A 632 31.22 9.81 -26.86
N LEU A 633 32.31 9.49 -27.56
CA LEU A 633 33.43 10.42 -27.78
C LEU A 633 33.12 11.45 -28.87
N PHE A 634 32.06 11.25 -29.64
CA PHE A 634 31.68 12.13 -30.74
C PHE A 634 31.37 13.55 -30.25
N GLY A 635 31.92 14.55 -30.95
CA GLY A 635 31.69 15.98 -30.64
C GLY A 635 32.51 16.53 -29.48
N LEU A 636 33.41 15.73 -28.88
CA LEU A 636 34.30 16.15 -27.80
C LEU A 636 35.61 16.73 -28.33
N GLY A 637 36.21 17.65 -27.58
CA GLY A 637 37.48 18.28 -27.90
C GLY A 637 38.68 17.39 -27.60
N SER A 638 39.81 17.67 -28.25
CA SER A 638 41.06 16.89 -28.11
C SER A 638 41.68 16.92 -26.72
N ALA A 639 41.32 17.89 -25.89
CA ALA A 639 41.82 18.05 -24.52
C ALA A 639 40.83 17.55 -23.45
N ASP A 640 39.65 17.05 -23.85
CA ASP A 640 38.64 16.60 -22.89
C ASP A 640 39.11 15.31 -22.19
N GLU A 641 39.24 15.35 -20.86
CA GLU A 641 39.62 14.20 -20.01
C GLU A 641 38.40 13.27 -19.81
N VAL A 642 38.12 12.44 -20.82
CA VAL A 642 36.90 11.63 -20.91
C VAL A 642 37.18 10.15 -21.21
N TYR A 643 36.25 9.30 -20.80
CA TYR A 643 36.23 7.89 -21.16
C TYR A 643 34.81 7.41 -21.48
N ILE A 644 34.72 6.32 -22.24
CA ILE A 644 33.47 5.57 -22.46
C ILE A 644 33.61 4.16 -21.88
N VAL A 645 32.48 3.57 -21.53
CA VAL A 645 32.38 2.17 -21.10
C VAL A 645 31.70 1.36 -22.19
N ARG A 646 32.19 0.15 -22.41
CA ARG A 646 31.63 -0.83 -23.35
C ARG A 646 31.57 -2.19 -22.70
N GLU A 647 30.56 -2.95 -23.01
CA GLU A 647 30.46 -4.36 -22.63
C GLU A 647 30.62 -5.24 -23.86
N ASP A 648 31.24 -6.40 -23.66
CA ASP A 648 31.18 -7.50 -24.61
C ASP A 648 29.98 -8.42 -24.30
N ASP A 649 29.83 -9.45 -25.12
CA ASP A 649 28.74 -10.42 -25.05
C ASP A 649 28.84 -11.37 -23.84
N GLU A 650 30.04 -11.52 -23.26
CA GLU A 650 30.30 -12.24 -22.01
C GLU A 650 29.98 -11.39 -20.76
N GLY A 651 29.57 -10.13 -20.94
CA GLY A 651 29.24 -9.21 -19.85
C GLY A 651 30.47 -8.57 -19.19
N LYS A 652 31.65 -8.65 -19.83
CA LYS A 652 32.86 -8.00 -19.35
C LYS A 652 32.90 -6.56 -19.84
N SER A 653 33.22 -5.66 -18.91
CA SER A 653 33.31 -4.23 -19.17
C SER A 653 34.71 -3.80 -19.60
N TRP A 654 34.77 -2.84 -20.51
CA TRP A 654 35.98 -2.25 -21.08
C TRP A 654 35.87 -0.73 -21.08
N ILE A 655 36.94 -0.06 -20.67
CA ILE A 655 37.07 1.40 -20.66
C ILE A 655 37.86 1.81 -21.89
N GLN A 656 37.36 2.76 -22.68
CA GLN A 656 38.07 3.33 -23.82
C GLN A 656 38.25 4.84 -23.67
N PHE A 657 39.48 5.31 -23.91
CA PHE A 657 39.87 6.73 -23.87
C PHE A 657 39.88 7.38 -25.25
N GLY A 658 40.16 8.69 -25.32
CA GLY A 658 40.22 9.45 -26.56
C GLY A 658 41.42 9.12 -27.46
N ASP A 659 41.40 9.64 -28.68
CA ASP A 659 42.48 9.53 -29.69
C ASP A 659 43.30 10.81 -29.82
N GLY A 660 43.06 11.81 -28.98
CA GLY A 660 43.66 13.15 -29.06
C GLY A 660 42.99 14.06 -30.08
N LYS A 661 41.86 13.65 -30.66
CA LYS A 661 40.96 14.49 -31.48
C LYS A 661 39.57 14.55 -30.85
N THR A 662 39.01 13.41 -30.51
CA THR A 662 37.70 13.24 -29.86
C THR A 662 37.91 12.74 -28.42
N GLY A 663 38.42 13.64 -27.57
CA GLY A 663 38.89 13.34 -26.22
C GLY A 663 40.41 13.21 -26.13
N SER A 664 40.95 13.50 -24.95
CA SER A 664 42.37 13.39 -24.64
C SER A 664 42.84 11.94 -24.71
N ARG A 665 44.08 11.76 -25.21
CA ARG A 665 44.82 10.50 -25.03
C ARG A 665 45.18 10.33 -23.57
N LEU A 666 45.35 9.07 -23.18
CA LEU A 666 45.78 8.73 -21.85
C LEU A 666 47.24 9.17 -21.64
N PRO A 667 47.59 9.91 -20.58
CA PRO A 667 48.97 10.24 -20.28
C PRO A 667 49.77 8.97 -19.95
N SER A 668 51.03 8.92 -20.41
CA SER A 668 51.92 7.81 -20.10
C SER A 668 52.22 7.72 -18.60
N GLY A 669 52.11 6.52 -18.04
CA GLY A 669 52.42 6.25 -16.64
C GLY A 669 52.20 4.77 -16.31
N VAL A 670 52.91 4.26 -15.30
CA VAL A 670 52.77 2.87 -14.83
C VAL A 670 51.62 2.80 -13.84
N ASP A 671 50.69 1.89 -14.08
CA ASP A 671 49.51 1.62 -13.23
C ASP A 671 48.79 2.89 -12.78
N ASN A 672 48.81 3.89 -13.67
CA ASN A 672 48.34 5.22 -13.38
C ASN A 672 46.84 5.39 -13.65
N VAL A 673 46.19 4.36 -14.20
CA VAL A 673 44.74 4.28 -14.36
C VAL A 673 44.18 3.38 -13.28
N VAL A 674 43.36 3.95 -12.42
CA VAL A 674 42.75 3.29 -11.28
C VAL A 674 41.23 3.38 -11.42
N ALA A 675 40.52 2.33 -11.04
CA ALA A 675 39.06 2.31 -11.04
C ALA A 675 38.47 2.03 -9.66
N ARG A 676 37.38 2.73 -9.37
CA ARG A 676 36.48 2.47 -8.25
C ARG A 676 35.12 2.09 -8.83
N TYR A 677 34.66 0.87 -8.56
CA TYR A 677 33.49 0.33 -9.25
C TYR A 677 32.70 -0.66 -8.39
N ARG A 678 31.51 -1.04 -8.88
CA ARG A 678 30.64 -2.03 -8.24
C ARG A 678 30.37 -3.21 -9.17
N THR A 679 30.21 -4.39 -8.60
CA THR A 679 29.86 -5.61 -9.35
C THR A 679 28.59 -6.26 -8.85
N GLY A 680 27.78 -6.79 -9.77
CA GLY A 680 26.51 -7.45 -9.48
C GLY A 680 25.33 -6.76 -10.15
N ILE A 681 24.43 -7.56 -10.71
CA ILE A 681 23.29 -7.14 -11.54
C ILE A 681 22.11 -8.10 -11.33
N GLY A 682 20.93 -7.75 -11.83
CA GLY A 682 19.80 -8.67 -11.99
C GLY A 682 18.96 -8.94 -10.76
N ALA A 683 19.27 -8.41 -9.58
CA ALA A 683 18.48 -8.66 -8.39
C ALA A 683 17.10 -8.01 -8.49
N HIS A 684 16.05 -8.82 -8.37
CA HIS A 684 14.66 -8.36 -8.28
C HIS A 684 13.82 -9.37 -7.50
N GLY A 685 12.60 -8.97 -7.13
CA GLY A 685 11.65 -9.79 -6.38
C GLY A 685 11.81 -9.70 -4.86
N ALA A 686 10.99 -10.50 -4.17
CA ALA A 686 10.93 -10.55 -2.72
C ALA A 686 12.16 -11.24 -2.10
N LEU A 687 12.37 -11.00 -0.82
CA LEU A 687 13.32 -11.77 -0.01
C LEU A 687 12.89 -13.24 0.01
N VAL A 688 13.84 -14.17 -0.16
CA VAL A 688 13.55 -15.60 -0.05
C VAL A 688 13.05 -15.91 1.37
N PRO A 689 11.93 -16.67 1.53
CA PRO A 689 11.41 -17.02 2.84
C PRO A 689 12.50 -17.60 3.76
N ASP A 690 12.41 -17.27 5.06
CA ASP A 690 13.33 -17.71 6.12
C ASP A 690 14.78 -17.20 6.00
N THR A 691 15.10 -16.36 5.00
CA THR A 691 16.41 -15.68 4.92
C THR A 691 16.40 -14.35 5.66
N LYS A 692 17.59 -13.88 6.05
CA LYS A 692 17.79 -12.58 6.70
C LYS A 692 18.74 -11.73 5.88
N VAL A 693 18.52 -10.41 5.89
CA VAL A 693 19.49 -9.46 5.35
C VAL A 693 20.71 -9.42 6.28
N GLN A 694 21.89 -9.57 5.71
CA GLN A 694 23.15 -9.56 6.44
C GLN A 694 23.82 -8.19 6.28
N ALA A 695 24.32 -7.64 7.38
CA ALA A 695 25.18 -6.46 7.34
C ALA A 695 26.62 -6.88 7.02
N GLY A 696 27.22 -6.29 6.00
CA GLY A 696 28.60 -6.58 5.58
C GLY A 696 29.67 -5.92 6.45
N ALA A 697 29.27 -5.02 7.36
CA ALA A 697 30.15 -4.37 8.34
C ALA A 697 29.48 -4.33 9.72
N ARG A 698 30.29 -4.28 10.78
CA ARG A 698 29.79 -4.20 12.16
C ARG A 698 29.56 -2.74 12.55
N LEU A 699 28.35 -2.43 12.99
CA LEU A 699 28.01 -1.18 13.67
C LEU A 699 27.64 -1.47 15.12
N ASP A 700 28.08 -0.62 16.04
CA ASP A 700 27.69 -0.77 17.44
C ASP A 700 26.17 -0.57 17.57
N ARG A 701 25.51 -1.45 18.34
CA ARG A 701 24.07 -1.45 18.60
C ARG A 701 23.16 -1.61 17.38
N LEU A 702 23.67 -1.99 16.22
CA LEU A 702 22.85 -2.49 15.12
C LEU A 702 22.31 -3.88 15.49
N ASP A 703 21.00 -4.09 15.35
CA ASP A 703 20.36 -5.39 15.58
C ASP A 703 20.26 -6.18 14.27
N ALA A 704 19.50 -5.63 13.31
CA ALA A 704 19.18 -6.30 12.06
C ALA A 704 18.83 -5.32 10.95
N PHE A 705 18.94 -5.81 9.71
CA PHE A 705 18.27 -5.23 8.55
C PHE A 705 17.12 -6.14 8.13
N GLY A 706 16.03 -5.54 7.71
CA GLY A 706 14.89 -6.20 7.10
C GLY A 706 14.65 -5.69 5.68
N LEU A 707 14.02 -6.52 4.86
CA LEU A 707 13.50 -6.13 3.54
C LEU A 707 11.99 -6.46 3.51
N PRO A 708 11.13 -5.59 4.10
CA PRO A 708 9.69 -5.86 4.14
C PRO A 708 9.01 -5.77 2.77
N GLY A 709 9.62 -5.02 1.83
CA GLY A 709 9.19 -4.92 0.45
C GLY A 709 9.95 -5.85 -0.49
N GLU A 710 9.99 -5.48 -1.76
CA GLU A 710 10.65 -6.23 -2.83
C GLU A 710 11.79 -5.40 -3.43
N ILE A 711 12.80 -6.08 -3.96
CA ILE A 711 13.79 -5.45 -4.83
C ILE A 711 13.18 -5.26 -6.21
N THR A 712 13.34 -4.08 -6.80
CA THR A 712 12.77 -3.74 -8.11
C THR A 712 13.83 -3.19 -9.06
N GLY A 713 13.55 -3.23 -10.36
CA GLY A 713 14.33 -2.56 -11.41
C GLY A 713 15.62 -3.26 -11.82
N GLY A 714 16.07 -4.29 -11.10
CA GLY A 714 17.22 -5.09 -11.49
C GLY A 714 16.87 -6.07 -12.60
N ASP A 715 17.78 -6.24 -13.56
CA ASP A 715 17.55 -7.08 -14.73
C ASP A 715 18.83 -7.66 -15.32
N GLN A 716 18.69 -8.73 -16.10
CA GLN A 716 19.78 -9.33 -16.84
C GLN A 716 20.10 -8.49 -18.11
N PRO A 717 21.31 -8.64 -18.69
CA PRO A 717 21.65 -7.95 -19.93
C PRO A 717 20.67 -8.31 -21.05
N GLU A 718 20.28 -7.31 -21.87
CA GLU A 718 19.26 -7.45 -22.91
C GLU A 718 19.52 -8.68 -23.78
N PRO A 719 18.56 -9.61 -23.96
CA PRO A 719 18.76 -10.79 -24.79
C PRO A 719 18.75 -10.43 -26.28
N GLY A 720 19.44 -11.22 -27.10
CA GLY A 720 19.65 -10.90 -28.52
C GLY A 720 18.37 -10.86 -29.36
N ASP A 721 17.34 -11.61 -28.98
CA ASP A 721 16.03 -11.63 -29.63
C ASP A 721 15.24 -10.32 -29.43
N VAL A 722 15.33 -9.73 -28.24
CA VAL A 722 14.81 -8.38 -27.95
C VAL A 722 15.58 -7.35 -28.77
N ALA A 723 16.92 -7.42 -28.75
CA ALA A 723 17.78 -6.49 -29.51
C ALA A 723 17.52 -6.54 -31.03
N ARG A 724 17.23 -7.73 -31.59
CA ARG A 724 16.84 -7.90 -33.00
C ARG A 724 15.61 -7.08 -33.38
N THR A 725 14.70 -6.85 -32.44
CA THR A 725 13.46 -6.11 -32.65
C THR A 725 13.62 -4.63 -32.31
N ALA A 726 14.28 -4.32 -31.19
CA ALA A 726 14.45 -2.96 -30.68
C ALA A 726 15.46 -2.13 -31.50
N ALA A 727 16.60 -2.72 -31.89
CA ALA A 727 17.67 -1.99 -32.54
C ALA A 727 17.27 -1.32 -33.87
N PRO A 728 16.58 -1.99 -34.81
CA PRO A 728 16.13 -1.34 -36.05
C PRO A 728 15.18 -0.17 -35.80
N GLY A 729 14.31 -0.27 -34.79
CA GLY A 729 13.38 0.81 -34.43
C GLY A 729 14.10 2.07 -33.97
N LYS A 730 15.08 1.93 -33.08
CA LYS A 730 15.85 3.05 -32.52
C LYS A 730 16.71 3.76 -33.58
N VAL A 731 17.23 3.02 -34.55
CA VAL A 731 18.01 3.57 -35.67
C VAL A 731 17.12 4.33 -36.65
N GLN A 732 15.94 3.81 -36.94
CA GLN A 732 14.96 4.49 -37.81
C GLN A 732 14.48 5.81 -37.22
N SER A 733 14.34 5.88 -35.89
CA SER A 733 13.86 7.09 -35.22
C SER A 733 14.96 8.14 -34.98
N LEU A 734 16.24 7.77 -35.13
CA LEU A 734 17.41 8.63 -34.83
C LEU A 734 17.32 9.25 -33.43
N ASP A 735 16.96 8.43 -32.44
CA ASP A 735 16.77 8.80 -31.03
C ASP A 735 15.67 9.87 -30.80
N ARG A 736 14.64 9.90 -31.65
CA ARG A 736 13.43 10.71 -31.45
C ARG A 736 12.22 9.81 -31.20
N LEU A 737 11.21 10.33 -30.52
CA LEU A 737 9.94 9.63 -30.31
C LEU A 737 8.83 10.33 -31.10
N VAL A 738 8.51 9.80 -32.29
CA VAL A 738 7.54 10.42 -33.21
C VAL A 738 6.43 9.43 -33.59
N SER A 739 6.81 8.25 -34.07
CA SER A 739 5.87 7.21 -34.51
C SER A 739 5.41 6.34 -33.34
N LEU A 740 4.25 5.68 -33.47
CA LEU A 740 3.78 4.70 -32.46
C LEU A 740 4.83 3.59 -32.25
N ARG A 741 5.50 3.16 -33.33
CA ARG A 741 6.55 2.14 -33.27
C ARG A 741 7.79 2.61 -32.51
N ASP A 742 8.07 3.91 -32.50
CA ASP A 742 9.16 4.48 -31.71
C ASP A 742 8.86 4.32 -30.23
N PHE A 743 7.62 4.59 -29.80
CA PHE A 743 7.16 4.38 -28.43
C PHE A 743 7.17 2.89 -28.03
N GLU A 744 6.80 1.99 -28.94
CA GLU A 744 6.88 0.54 -28.70
C GLU A 744 8.33 0.10 -28.49
N SER A 745 9.25 0.53 -29.36
CA SER A 745 10.67 0.18 -29.28
C SER A 745 11.33 0.76 -28.04
N GLU A 746 10.96 1.99 -27.66
CA GLU A 746 11.41 2.64 -26.44
C GLU A 746 10.91 1.91 -25.20
N ALA A 747 9.64 1.51 -25.16
CA ALA A 747 9.08 0.77 -24.04
C ALA A 747 9.67 -0.64 -23.90
N LEU A 748 9.89 -1.35 -25.01
CA LEU A 748 10.53 -2.67 -25.02
C LEU A 748 12.00 -2.65 -24.55
N ALA A 749 12.68 -1.52 -24.68
CA ALA A 749 14.06 -1.36 -24.19
C ALA A 749 14.12 -1.13 -22.67
N ILE A 750 12.98 -0.93 -22.00
CA ILE A 750 12.93 -0.72 -20.55
C ILE A 750 12.97 -2.10 -19.85
N PRO A 751 13.87 -2.29 -18.87
CA PRO A 751 13.96 -3.51 -18.09
C PRO A 751 12.61 -3.99 -17.54
N GLY A 752 12.38 -5.29 -17.61
CA GLY A 752 11.15 -5.94 -17.16
C GLY A 752 9.94 -5.79 -18.09
N VAL A 753 10.04 -5.02 -19.19
CA VAL A 753 8.96 -4.93 -20.19
C VAL A 753 9.11 -6.03 -21.22
N SER A 754 8.24 -7.03 -21.15
CA SER A 754 8.26 -8.17 -22.07
C SER A 754 7.58 -7.86 -23.40
N ARG A 755 6.47 -7.11 -23.38
CA ARG A 755 5.73 -6.68 -24.57
C ARG A 755 5.33 -5.23 -24.47
N ALA A 756 5.33 -4.54 -25.61
CA ALA A 756 4.72 -3.23 -25.75
C ALA A 756 3.93 -3.13 -27.06
N THR A 757 2.80 -2.45 -27.03
CA THR A 757 2.13 -1.94 -28.22
C THR A 757 1.66 -0.51 -27.99
N ALA A 758 1.66 0.33 -29.01
CA ALA A 758 1.20 1.70 -28.94
C ALA A 758 0.06 1.95 -29.94
N ALA A 759 -1.00 2.59 -29.48
CA ALA A 759 -2.14 2.95 -30.32
C ALA A 759 -2.70 4.32 -29.93
N TRP A 760 -3.23 5.03 -30.92
CA TRP A 760 -4.06 6.20 -30.67
C TRP A 760 -5.38 5.77 -30.04
N ARG A 761 -5.72 6.34 -28.90
CA ARG A 761 -7.01 6.13 -28.22
C ARG A 761 -7.55 7.44 -27.67
N LEU A 762 -8.86 7.49 -27.44
CA LEU A 762 -9.49 8.55 -26.66
C LEU A 762 -9.47 8.16 -25.19
N VAL A 763 -8.89 9.01 -24.35
CA VAL A 763 -8.93 8.88 -22.89
C VAL A 763 -9.55 10.16 -22.35
N ASP A 764 -10.70 10.04 -21.67
CA ASP A 764 -11.48 11.18 -21.22
C ASP A 764 -11.80 12.19 -22.35
N ASN A 765 -12.14 11.65 -23.53
CA ASN A 765 -12.36 12.38 -24.79
C ASN A 765 -11.17 13.18 -25.33
N LEU A 766 -9.96 12.97 -24.81
CA LEU A 766 -8.72 13.53 -25.34
C LEU A 766 -7.95 12.49 -26.15
N PRO A 767 -7.45 12.81 -27.35
CA PRO A 767 -6.57 11.92 -28.10
C PRO A 767 -5.25 11.74 -27.35
N ALA A 768 -4.91 10.49 -27.05
CA ALA A 768 -3.70 10.11 -26.34
C ALA A 768 -2.99 8.96 -27.07
N ALA A 769 -1.66 8.97 -27.02
CA ALA A 769 -0.86 7.81 -27.39
C ALA A 769 -0.88 6.85 -26.20
N VAL A 770 -1.65 5.76 -26.32
CA VAL A 770 -1.75 4.74 -25.27
C VAL A 770 -0.76 3.62 -25.58
N ILE A 771 0.18 3.41 -24.65
CA ILE A 771 1.19 2.36 -24.73
C ILE A 771 0.78 1.26 -23.76
N THR A 772 0.32 0.13 -24.28
CA THR A 772 0.00 -1.04 -23.46
C THR A 772 1.27 -1.88 -23.30
N ILE A 773 1.68 -2.13 -22.06
CA ILE A 773 2.89 -2.92 -21.75
C ILE A 773 2.55 -4.17 -20.94
N LEU A 774 3.21 -5.28 -21.23
CA LEU A 774 3.20 -6.47 -20.37
C LEU A 774 4.54 -6.49 -19.64
N MET A 775 4.49 -6.52 -18.31
CA MET A 775 5.68 -6.75 -17.49
C MET A 775 6.01 -8.24 -17.47
N ASP A 776 7.27 -8.59 -17.24
CA ASP A 776 7.67 -9.94 -16.88
C ASP A 776 6.90 -10.41 -15.63
N THR A 777 6.66 -11.71 -15.56
CA THR A 777 5.89 -12.32 -14.46
C THR A 777 6.54 -12.01 -13.12
N GLY A 778 5.77 -11.42 -12.19
CA GLY A 778 6.26 -11.03 -10.87
C GLY A 778 6.83 -9.62 -10.78
N ARG A 779 6.84 -8.85 -11.88
CA ARG A 779 7.32 -7.45 -11.94
C ARG A 779 6.21 -6.46 -12.22
N GLU A 780 4.95 -6.85 -12.04
CA GLU A 780 3.77 -6.02 -12.33
C GLU A 780 3.72 -4.73 -11.50
N THR A 781 4.36 -4.72 -10.33
CA THR A 781 4.47 -3.56 -9.42
C THR A 781 5.39 -2.45 -9.97
N GLU A 782 6.25 -2.75 -10.93
CA GLU A 782 7.23 -1.80 -11.49
C GLU A 782 6.65 -0.87 -12.58
N ILE A 783 5.37 -1.04 -12.94
CA ILE A 783 4.73 -0.27 -14.02
C ILE A 783 4.81 1.26 -13.82
N GLU A 784 4.79 1.74 -12.59
CA GLU A 784 4.91 3.18 -12.30
C GLU A 784 6.31 3.71 -12.62
N GLN A 785 7.35 2.87 -12.50
CA GLN A 785 8.70 3.23 -12.92
C GLN A 785 8.76 3.36 -14.45
N VAL A 786 8.16 2.42 -15.17
CA VAL A 786 8.07 2.45 -16.64
C VAL A 786 7.32 3.69 -17.12
N ARG A 787 6.20 4.04 -16.47
CA ARG A 787 5.47 5.30 -16.73
C ARG A 787 6.38 6.52 -16.62
N GLY A 788 7.16 6.60 -15.55
CA GLY A 788 8.09 7.70 -15.31
C GLY A 788 9.14 7.82 -16.40
N ILE A 789 9.76 6.69 -16.79
CA ILE A 789 10.78 6.62 -17.83
C ILE A 789 10.20 7.06 -19.18
N VAL A 790 9.09 6.47 -19.62
CA VAL A 790 8.45 6.81 -20.91
C VAL A 790 8.02 8.28 -20.94
N ALA A 791 7.44 8.80 -19.86
CA ALA A 791 7.04 10.21 -19.77
C ALA A 791 8.23 11.18 -19.79
N GLN A 792 9.40 10.77 -19.27
CA GLN A 792 10.61 11.58 -19.35
C GLN A 792 11.25 11.50 -20.74
N SER A 793 11.26 10.31 -21.35
CA SER A 793 11.71 10.10 -22.72
C SER A 793 10.91 10.95 -23.72
N ASP A 794 9.57 10.96 -23.63
CA ASP A 794 8.72 11.82 -24.47
C ASP A 794 9.01 13.31 -24.26
N ARG A 795 9.22 13.74 -23.01
CA ARG A 795 9.56 15.15 -22.71
C ARG A 795 10.89 15.60 -23.30
N ARG A 796 11.89 14.72 -23.37
CA ARG A 796 13.25 15.06 -23.86
C ARG A 796 13.42 14.86 -25.35
N ARG A 797 12.84 13.80 -25.92
CA ARG A 797 13.07 13.33 -27.30
C ARG A 797 11.79 13.24 -28.14
N GLY A 798 10.63 13.33 -27.51
CA GLY A 798 9.33 13.28 -28.16
C GLY A 798 8.77 14.64 -28.54
N ALA A 799 7.65 14.63 -29.26
CA ALA A 799 6.98 15.85 -29.67
C ALA A 799 6.23 16.54 -28.51
N SER A 800 5.90 15.80 -27.44
CA SER A 800 5.15 16.26 -26.26
C SER A 800 3.88 17.07 -26.59
N ARG A 801 3.19 16.68 -27.68
CA ARG A 801 1.95 17.33 -28.15
C ARG A 801 0.67 16.72 -27.62
N PHE A 802 0.70 15.42 -27.33
CA PHE A 802 -0.44 14.64 -26.86
C PHE A 802 -0.06 13.90 -25.58
N PRO A 803 -1.01 13.63 -24.67
CA PRO A 803 -0.73 12.78 -23.52
C PRO A 803 -0.22 11.40 -23.95
N VAL A 804 0.88 10.98 -23.35
CA VAL A 804 1.40 9.62 -23.46
C VAL A 804 0.97 8.86 -22.20
N ILE A 805 0.18 7.80 -22.38
CA ILE A 805 -0.41 7.04 -21.28
C ILE A 805 0.03 5.59 -21.38
N VAL A 806 0.85 5.15 -20.45
CA VAL A 806 1.20 3.72 -20.34
C VAL A 806 0.05 2.97 -19.66
N ARG A 807 -0.23 1.71 -20.01
CA ARG A 807 -1.26 0.89 -19.34
C ARG A 807 -0.77 -0.55 -19.19
N PRO A 808 -1.16 -1.24 -18.11
CA PRO A 808 -0.86 -2.66 -17.99
C PRO A 808 -1.69 -3.45 -19.00
N GLY A 809 -1.00 -4.29 -19.75
CA GLY A 809 -1.57 -5.37 -20.54
C GLY A 809 -1.97 -6.54 -19.66
N ARG A 810 -2.75 -7.47 -20.22
CA ARG A 810 -3.26 -8.63 -19.50
C ARG A 810 -2.81 -9.91 -20.17
N ARG A 811 -2.32 -10.86 -19.38
CA ARG A 811 -2.09 -12.22 -19.86
C ARG A 811 -3.42 -12.98 -19.86
N ARG A 812 -3.83 -13.51 -21.01
CA ARG A 812 -5.00 -14.38 -21.16
C ARG A 812 -4.55 -15.81 -21.45
N TRP A 813 -4.99 -16.73 -20.61
CA TRP A 813 -4.66 -18.13 -20.74
C TRP A 813 -5.62 -18.84 -21.71
N PHE A 814 -5.09 -19.78 -22.47
CA PHE A 814 -5.88 -20.64 -23.34
C PHE A 814 -5.42 -22.10 -23.26
N ALA A 815 -6.34 -23.01 -23.57
CA ALA A 815 -6.11 -24.44 -23.64
C ALA A 815 -6.16 -24.94 -25.08
N ILE A 816 -5.39 -25.99 -25.36
CA ILE A 816 -5.34 -26.69 -26.64
C ILE A 816 -5.58 -28.17 -26.40
N ALA A 817 -6.43 -28.78 -27.22
CA ALA A 817 -6.45 -30.22 -27.41
C ALA A 817 -5.98 -30.54 -28.84
N ALA A 818 -4.99 -31.41 -28.98
CA ALA A 818 -4.44 -31.82 -30.27
C ALA A 818 -4.22 -33.33 -30.33
N THR A 819 -4.41 -33.90 -31.51
CA THR A 819 -4.02 -35.27 -31.84
C THR A 819 -2.81 -35.22 -32.76
N VAL A 820 -1.77 -35.98 -32.45
CA VAL A 820 -0.54 -36.06 -33.24
C VAL A 820 -0.21 -37.51 -33.57
N ALA A 821 0.22 -37.78 -34.80
CA ALA A 821 0.84 -39.05 -35.14
C ALA A 821 2.35 -38.90 -35.12
N ILE A 822 3.00 -39.77 -34.34
CA ILE A 822 4.45 -39.76 -34.13
C ILE A 822 5.06 -40.88 -34.96
N ASP A 823 6.24 -40.62 -35.53
CA ASP A 823 7.02 -41.63 -36.22
C ASP A 823 7.44 -42.75 -35.26
N ASP A 824 7.21 -44.01 -35.63
CA ASP A 824 7.49 -45.18 -34.79
C ASP A 824 8.99 -45.45 -34.60
N THR A 825 9.85 -44.76 -35.35
CA THR A 825 11.32 -44.84 -35.23
C THR A 825 11.91 -43.87 -34.20
N VAL A 826 11.13 -42.91 -33.68
CA VAL A 826 11.59 -41.93 -32.67
C VAL A 826 10.90 -42.15 -31.32
N ARG A 827 11.53 -41.70 -30.24
CA ARG A 827 10.96 -41.81 -28.90
C ARG A 827 9.84 -40.78 -28.72
N GLU A 828 8.65 -41.25 -28.35
CA GLU A 828 7.48 -40.41 -28.10
C GLU A 828 7.77 -39.26 -27.12
N ALA A 829 8.51 -39.53 -26.04
CA ALA A 829 8.86 -38.52 -25.03
C ALA A 829 9.68 -37.35 -25.64
N ASP A 830 10.65 -37.63 -26.51
CA ASP A 830 11.49 -36.61 -27.13
C ASP A 830 10.67 -35.71 -28.07
N VAL A 831 9.67 -36.29 -28.76
CA VAL A 831 8.75 -35.56 -29.63
C VAL A 831 7.76 -34.71 -28.84
N ILE A 832 7.20 -35.23 -27.74
CA ILE A 832 6.31 -34.47 -26.85
C ILE A 832 7.06 -33.27 -26.25
N ASP A 833 8.29 -33.48 -25.78
CA ASP A 833 9.15 -32.41 -25.29
C ASP A 833 9.41 -31.35 -26.38
N ALA A 834 9.72 -31.77 -27.61
CA ALA A 834 9.91 -30.87 -28.74
C ALA A 834 8.62 -30.11 -29.11
N ILE A 835 7.45 -30.75 -29.00
CA ILE A 835 6.14 -30.11 -29.17
C ILE A 835 5.94 -29.03 -28.11
N GLN A 836 6.16 -29.33 -26.83
CA GLN A 836 5.97 -28.37 -25.74
C GLN A 836 6.87 -27.13 -25.91
N ARG A 837 8.14 -27.33 -26.31
CA ARG A 837 9.07 -26.24 -26.64
C ARG A 837 8.59 -25.42 -27.85
N THR A 838 8.10 -26.09 -28.90
CA THR A 838 7.62 -25.43 -30.13
C THR A 838 6.35 -24.61 -29.88
N LEU A 839 5.43 -25.13 -29.07
CA LEU A 839 4.20 -24.43 -28.68
C LEU A 839 4.43 -23.32 -27.63
N ARG A 840 5.65 -23.22 -27.09
CA ARG A 840 6.03 -22.23 -26.08
C ARG A 840 5.11 -22.30 -24.86
N VAL A 841 5.00 -23.51 -24.33
CA VAL A 841 4.22 -23.78 -23.13
C VAL A 841 4.89 -23.07 -21.95
N ALA A 842 4.15 -22.20 -21.26
CA ALA A 842 4.63 -21.47 -20.09
C ALA A 842 5.19 -22.43 -19.04
N GLY A 843 6.42 -22.16 -18.59
CA GLY A 843 7.12 -22.98 -17.61
C GLY A 843 7.78 -24.24 -18.18
N VAL A 844 7.79 -24.42 -19.51
CA VAL A 844 8.58 -25.45 -20.20
C VAL A 844 9.71 -24.77 -20.99
N ALA A 845 10.96 -25.20 -20.75
CA ALA A 845 12.19 -24.57 -21.27
C ALA A 845 12.40 -23.11 -20.78
N ASP A 846 13.25 -22.34 -21.47
CA ASP A 846 13.60 -20.94 -21.13
C ASP A 846 12.43 -19.94 -21.27
N ASP A 847 11.23 -20.40 -21.66
CA ASP A 847 10.04 -19.56 -21.86
C ASP A 847 9.17 -19.54 -20.60
N VAL A 848 9.58 -18.69 -19.66
CA VAL A 848 8.95 -18.54 -18.34
C VAL A 848 7.50 -18.06 -18.44
N ASP A 849 7.16 -17.30 -19.47
CA ASP A 849 5.90 -16.55 -19.53
C ASP A 849 4.90 -17.08 -20.60
N GLY A 850 5.37 -17.91 -21.53
CA GLY A 850 4.57 -18.57 -22.56
C GLY A 850 3.89 -17.60 -23.53
N THR A 851 4.31 -16.34 -23.56
CA THR A 851 3.83 -15.32 -24.50
C THR A 851 4.86 -15.03 -25.58
N ALA A 852 6.05 -15.65 -25.53
CA ALA A 852 7.11 -15.39 -26.49
C ALA A 852 6.63 -15.63 -27.92
N SER A 853 6.96 -14.69 -28.83
CA SER A 853 6.46 -14.58 -30.22
C SER A 853 4.99 -14.21 -30.44
N ARG A 854 4.20 -13.96 -29.39
CA ARG A 854 2.82 -13.47 -29.50
C ARG A 854 2.72 -11.98 -29.17
N SER A 855 1.92 -11.25 -29.95
CA SER A 855 1.69 -9.81 -29.78
C SER A 855 0.34 -9.51 -29.11
N PHE A 856 0.19 -8.28 -28.60
CA PHE A 856 -1.09 -7.79 -28.08
C PHE A 856 -2.20 -7.86 -29.14
N GLY A 857 -3.36 -8.40 -28.75
CA GLY A 857 -4.51 -8.55 -29.64
C GLY A 857 -4.33 -9.55 -30.78
N GLU A 858 -3.21 -10.30 -30.81
CA GLU A 858 -2.94 -11.28 -31.85
C GLU A 858 -3.91 -12.45 -31.76
N ARG A 859 -4.57 -12.76 -32.88
CA ARG A 859 -5.47 -13.90 -32.96
C ARG A 859 -4.68 -15.19 -33.06
N GLU A 860 -5.09 -16.22 -32.31
CA GLU A 860 -4.52 -17.56 -32.40
C GLU A 860 -5.41 -18.47 -33.23
N TYR A 861 -4.81 -19.16 -34.20
CA TYR A 861 -5.52 -20.00 -35.18
C TYR A 861 -5.12 -21.45 -34.97
N ALA A 862 -6.11 -22.36 -34.94
CA ALA A 862 -5.84 -23.79 -34.86
C ALA A 862 -4.89 -24.27 -35.97
N THR A 863 -5.05 -23.77 -37.20
CA THR A 863 -4.18 -24.12 -38.34
C THR A 863 -2.74 -23.63 -38.18
N ARG A 864 -2.50 -22.54 -37.44
CA ARG A 864 -1.14 -22.07 -37.14
C ARG A 864 -0.46 -23.02 -36.16
N ILE A 865 -1.18 -23.42 -35.12
CA ILE A 865 -0.73 -24.40 -34.13
C ILE A 865 -0.45 -25.75 -34.83
N GLU A 866 -1.36 -26.23 -35.69
CA GLU A 866 -1.15 -27.44 -36.50
C GLU A 866 0.12 -27.34 -37.35
N GLY A 867 0.35 -26.20 -38.01
CA GLY A 867 1.57 -25.96 -38.79
C GLY A 867 2.84 -25.98 -37.93
N TRP A 868 2.80 -25.44 -36.72
CA TRP A 868 3.91 -25.53 -35.77
C TRP A 868 4.18 -26.96 -35.33
N LEU A 869 3.12 -27.72 -35.00
CA LEU A 869 3.22 -29.13 -34.62
C LEU A 869 3.80 -29.99 -35.76
N GLN A 870 3.37 -29.76 -36.99
CA GLN A 870 3.89 -30.47 -38.18
C GLN A 870 5.36 -30.14 -38.47
N GLY A 871 5.87 -29.00 -37.99
CA GLY A 871 7.28 -28.65 -38.13
C GLY A 871 8.22 -29.39 -37.17
N VAL A 872 7.68 -30.10 -36.17
CA VAL A 872 8.49 -30.87 -35.21
C VAL A 872 8.99 -32.15 -35.86
N THR A 873 10.31 -32.36 -35.87
CA THR A 873 10.92 -33.59 -36.38
C THR A 873 10.35 -34.81 -35.64
N GLY A 874 9.83 -35.78 -36.39
CA GLY A 874 9.17 -36.97 -35.83
C GLY A 874 7.64 -36.89 -35.77
N VAL A 875 7.02 -35.74 -36.06
CA VAL A 875 5.56 -35.63 -36.23
C VAL A 875 5.19 -35.91 -37.69
N ARG A 876 4.36 -36.93 -37.94
CA ARG A 876 3.86 -37.29 -39.29
C ARG A 876 2.65 -36.45 -39.69
N TRP A 877 1.72 -36.23 -38.77
CA TRP A 877 0.61 -35.29 -38.94
C TRP A 877 0.13 -34.79 -37.56
N ALA A 878 -0.54 -33.65 -37.57
CA ALA A 878 -1.15 -33.06 -36.37
C ALA A 878 -2.51 -32.44 -36.69
N GLN A 879 -3.46 -32.57 -35.76
CA GLN A 879 -4.78 -31.97 -35.83
C GLN A 879 -5.15 -31.35 -34.48
N VAL A 880 -5.57 -30.08 -34.49
CA VAL A 880 -6.06 -29.39 -33.29
C VAL A 880 -7.57 -29.60 -33.18
N SER A 881 -7.96 -30.36 -32.16
CA SER A 881 -9.35 -30.75 -31.91
C SER A 881 -10.10 -29.77 -31.00
N ASP A 882 -9.40 -28.91 -30.24
CA ASP A 882 -10.01 -27.80 -29.51
C ASP A 882 -9.04 -26.65 -29.19
N ILE A 883 -9.57 -25.42 -29.14
CA ILE A 883 -8.86 -24.23 -28.71
C ILE A 883 -9.84 -23.28 -27.99
N ARG A 884 -9.59 -22.97 -26.72
CA ARG A 884 -10.52 -22.18 -25.89
C ARG A 884 -9.81 -21.36 -24.82
N PHE A 885 -10.40 -20.23 -24.42
CA PHE A 885 -9.94 -19.50 -23.24
C PHE A 885 -10.14 -20.33 -21.98
N VAL A 886 -9.23 -20.18 -21.02
CA VAL A 886 -9.37 -20.76 -19.68
C VAL A 886 -9.17 -19.68 -18.63
N THR A 887 -9.95 -19.77 -17.56
CA THR A 887 -9.80 -18.89 -16.41
C THR A 887 -8.63 -19.40 -15.56
N PRO A 888 -7.69 -18.54 -15.12
CA PRO A 888 -6.67 -18.98 -14.18
C PRO A 888 -7.33 -19.45 -12.88
N VAL A 889 -7.10 -20.70 -12.50
CA VAL A 889 -7.28 -21.15 -11.11
C VAL A 889 -6.12 -20.56 -10.31
N ALA A 890 -6.40 -19.93 -9.17
CA ALA A 890 -5.38 -19.30 -8.32
C ALA A 890 -4.24 -20.28 -7.98
N PRO A 891 -2.98 -19.81 -7.85
CA PRO A 891 -1.87 -20.68 -7.49
C PRO A 891 -2.08 -21.22 -6.07
N PHE A 892 -2.12 -22.54 -5.93
CA PHE A 892 -2.00 -23.19 -4.63
C PHE A 892 -0.57 -22.97 -4.11
N ILE A 893 -0.43 -22.15 -3.07
CA ILE A 893 0.79 -22.04 -2.28
C ILE A 893 0.87 -23.27 -1.37
N GLY A 894 1.98 -24.00 -1.43
CA GLY A 894 2.39 -24.94 -0.37
C GLY A 894 1.97 -26.39 -0.57
N SER A 895 2.79 -27.16 -1.28
CA SER A 895 3.42 -28.38 -0.77
C SER A 895 4.10 -29.12 -1.92
N ARG A 896 5.34 -29.57 -1.68
CA ARG A 896 5.98 -30.60 -2.50
C ARG A 896 5.11 -31.87 -2.42
N LEU A 897 4.16 -32.02 -3.33
CA LEU A 897 3.64 -33.32 -3.70
C LEU A 897 4.56 -33.86 -4.80
N GLY A 898 5.16 -35.01 -4.51
CA GLY A 898 6.14 -35.68 -5.37
C GLY A 898 5.59 -35.97 -6.77
N ALA A 899 6.51 -36.45 -7.61
CA ALA A 899 6.40 -36.73 -9.04
C ALA A 899 5.27 -37.71 -9.50
N ALA A 900 4.10 -37.70 -8.89
CA ALA A 900 3.00 -38.64 -9.10
C ALA A 900 1.69 -37.99 -9.59
N ALA A 901 1.69 -36.70 -9.97
CA ALA A 901 0.52 -36.01 -10.54
C ALA A 901 0.63 -35.73 -12.05
N PHE A 902 1.46 -36.48 -12.78
CA PHE A 902 1.39 -36.55 -14.23
C PHE A 902 0.18 -37.41 -14.60
N GLY A 903 -0.76 -36.83 -15.35
CA GLY A 903 -2.02 -37.44 -15.72
C GLY A 903 -1.82 -38.84 -16.32
N ARG A 904 -2.57 -39.82 -15.79
CA ARG A 904 -2.67 -41.15 -16.37
C ARG A 904 -3.13 -41.06 -17.82
N PHE A 905 -2.36 -41.68 -18.71
CA PHE A 905 -2.78 -42.03 -20.06
C PHE A 905 -3.89 -43.10 -19.97
N GLU A 906 -5.15 -42.70 -20.11
CA GLU A 906 -6.26 -43.65 -20.30
C GLU A 906 -6.68 -43.69 -21.77
N ARG A 907 -6.52 -44.86 -22.41
CA ARG A 907 -7.18 -45.20 -23.68
C ARG A 907 -8.68 -45.33 -23.42
N LEU A 908 -9.48 -44.38 -23.89
CA LEU A 908 -10.94 -44.53 -23.92
C LEU A 908 -11.37 -45.36 -25.15
N PRO A 909 -12.28 -46.34 -25.02
CA PRO A 909 -12.78 -47.11 -26.16
C PRO A 909 -13.81 -46.31 -26.98
N ILE A 910 -13.78 -46.52 -28.29
CA ILE A 910 -14.68 -45.94 -29.29
C ILE A 910 -16.10 -46.56 -29.14
N PRO A 911 -17.19 -45.78 -29.10
CA PRO A 911 -18.54 -46.33 -29.19
C PRO A 911 -18.92 -46.62 -30.66
N ASP A 912 -19.38 -47.84 -30.89
CA ASP A 912 -19.89 -48.33 -32.17
C ASP A 912 -21.33 -47.85 -32.45
N ARG A 913 -21.53 -47.45 -33.71
CA ARG A 913 -22.78 -47.38 -34.49
C ARG A 913 -23.82 -46.28 -34.22
N ILE A 914 -24.20 -45.69 -35.36
CA ILE A 914 -25.23 -44.70 -35.64
C ILE A 914 -26.63 -45.34 -35.52
N GLY A 915 -27.53 -44.71 -34.75
CA GLY A 915 -28.97 -44.95 -34.76
C GLY A 915 -29.74 -43.64 -35.05
N SER A 916 -30.71 -43.72 -35.96
CA SER A 916 -31.50 -42.63 -36.58
C SER A 916 -32.34 -41.74 -35.63
N PRO A 917 -32.83 -40.58 -36.10
CA PRO A 917 -33.32 -39.48 -35.26
C PRO A 917 -34.84 -39.51 -35.03
N ALA A 918 -35.28 -39.00 -33.88
CA ALA A 918 -36.68 -38.65 -33.67
C ALA A 918 -36.81 -37.27 -32.97
N THR A 919 -37.41 -36.35 -33.72
CA THR A 919 -38.29 -35.24 -33.30
C THR A 919 -37.82 -34.25 -32.25
N LEU A 920 -37.66 -32.99 -32.66
CA LEU A 920 -38.30 -31.82 -32.02
C LEU A 920 -38.40 -30.67 -33.04
N SER A 921 -39.60 -30.10 -33.14
CA SER A 921 -39.97 -28.92 -33.94
C SER A 921 -40.50 -27.83 -32.97
N PRO A 922 -40.76 -26.58 -33.39
CA PRO A 922 -40.06 -25.37 -32.94
C PRO A 922 -40.99 -24.39 -32.16
N PRO A 923 -40.64 -23.10 -31.99
CA PRO A 923 -41.20 -22.15 -32.98
C PRO A 923 -40.31 -20.97 -33.39
N ALA A 924 -40.77 -20.37 -34.49
CA ALA A 924 -40.40 -19.17 -35.24
C ALA A 924 -40.44 -17.86 -34.40
N GLN A 925 -39.90 -16.70 -34.81
CA GLN A 925 -40.04 -16.02 -36.10
C GLN A 925 -38.90 -15.01 -36.42
N PRO A 926 -38.75 -14.64 -37.72
CA PRO A 926 -37.73 -13.74 -38.25
C PRO A 926 -38.24 -12.31 -38.45
N VAL A 927 -37.32 -11.35 -38.58
CA VAL A 927 -37.58 -10.07 -39.26
C VAL A 927 -36.61 -9.94 -40.42
N ALA A 928 -37.20 -9.86 -41.62
CA ALA A 928 -36.53 -9.67 -42.89
C ALA A 928 -36.10 -8.22 -43.07
N LEU A 929 -35.02 -7.99 -43.83
CA LEU A 929 -34.90 -6.83 -44.73
C LEU A 929 -33.91 -7.12 -45.87
N GLN A 930 -34.54 -7.38 -47.01
CA GLN A 930 -34.20 -6.98 -48.38
C GLN A 930 -32.82 -7.32 -48.97
N ALA A 931 -32.89 -8.30 -49.86
CA ALA A 931 -31.95 -8.60 -50.91
C ALA A 931 -31.82 -7.47 -51.94
N PHE A 932 -30.59 -7.28 -52.42
CA PHE A 932 -30.29 -6.72 -53.73
C PHE A 932 -29.71 -7.87 -54.58
N GLU A 933 -30.40 -8.23 -55.66
CA GLU A 933 -29.88 -9.12 -56.72
C GLU A 933 -29.72 -8.33 -58.02
N LEU A 934 -28.59 -8.51 -58.69
CA LEU A 934 -28.45 -8.38 -60.15
C LEU A 934 -27.53 -9.50 -60.67
N PRO A 935 -27.68 -9.93 -61.93
CA PRO A 935 -27.72 -11.34 -62.31
C PRO A 935 -26.54 -11.80 -63.19
N THR A 936 -26.39 -13.12 -63.24
CA THR A 936 -25.84 -13.95 -64.35
C THR A 936 -24.36 -13.82 -64.75
N LEU A 937 -23.61 -14.88 -64.46
CA LEU A 937 -22.71 -15.53 -65.42
C LEU A 937 -22.45 -16.98 -64.99
N VAL A 938 -22.93 -17.92 -65.80
CA VAL A 938 -22.74 -19.38 -65.64
C VAL A 938 -21.33 -19.75 -66.10
N ARG A 939 -20.54 -20.42 -65.24
CA ARG A 939 -19.51 -21.41 -65.64
C ARG A 939 -19.25 -22.45 -64.53
N PRO A 940 -18.80 -23.67 -64.88
CA PRO A 940 -19.27 -24.91 -64.27
C PRO A 940 -18.27 -25.59 -63.30
N ALA A 941 -18.82 -26.41 -62.40
CA ALA A 941 -18.25 -27.66 -61.88
C ALA A 941 -16.82 -27.69 -61.29
N LEU A 942 -16.37 -26.66 -60.54
CA LEU A 942 -15.15 -26.75 -59.71
C LEU A 942 -15.33 -26.32 -58.24
N LEU A 943 -16.45 -25.68 -57.90
CA LEU A 943 -16.71 -25.12 -56.55
C LEU A 943 -17.38 -26.07 -55.56
N ALA A 944 -17.91 -27.22 -56.00
CA ALA A 944 -18.55 -28.19 -55.09
C ALA A 944 -17.55 -28.99 -54.23
N ARG A 945 -16.24 -28.95 -54.54
CA ARG A 945 -15.19 -29.66 -53.79
C ARG A 945 -14.47 -28.80 -52.73
N PHE A 946 -14.75 -27.49 -52.70
CA PHE A 946 -14.21 -26.52 -51.73
C PHE A 946 -15.29 -25.94 -50.78
N GLY A 947 -16.49 -26.50 -50.80
CA GLY A 947 -17.69 -25.93 -50.17
C GLY A 947 -17.99 -26.31 -48.71
N ARG A 948 -17.11 -27.04 -48.00
CA ARG A 948 -17.19 -27.12 -46.53
C ARG A 948 -16.03 -26.35 -45.94
N ARG A 949 -16.23 -25.03 -45.75
CA ARG A 949 -15.42 -24.26 -44.80
C ARG A 949 -15.59 -24.93 -43.45
N VAL A 950 -14.63 -25.75 -43.04
CA VAL A 950 -14.46 -26.11 -41.63
C VAL A 950 -14.40 -24.77 -40.88
N PRO A 951 -15.24 -24.52 -39.86
CA PRO A 951 -15.17 -23.28 -39.12
C PRO A 951 -13.75 -23.16 -38.56
N VAL A 952 -13.01 -22.16 -39.03
CA VAL A 952 -11.65 -21.90 -38.54
C VAL A 952 -11.80 -21.63 -37.04
N ARG A 953 -11.26 -22.53 -36.21
CA ARG A 953 -11.25 -22.34 -34.76
C ARG A 953 -10.20 -21.28 -34.46
N VAL A 954 -10.66 -20.11 -34.01
CA VAL A 954 -9.82 -18.93 -33.77
C VAL A 954 -10.13 -18.34 -32.40
N LEU A 955 -9.09 -18.10 -31.61
CA LEU A 955 -9.19 -17.29 -30.40
C LEU A 955 -8.98 -15.81 -30.73
N ARG A 956 -9.90 -14.98 -30.22
CA ARG A 956 -9.88 -13.52 -30.40
C ARG A 956 -9.69 -12.84 -29.05
N PRO A 957 -8.43 -12.53 -28.66
CA PRO A 957 -8.16 -11.74 -27.46
C PRO A 957 -8.63 -10.28 -27.63
N GLY A 958 -8.79 -9.57 -26.51
CA GLY A 958 -8.94 -8.12 -26.54
C GLY A 958 -7.64 -7.42 -26.99
N PRO A 959 -7.70 -6.13 -27.34
CA PRO A 959 -6.53 -5.39 -27.84
C PRO A 959 -5.41 -5.23 -26.79
N ASP A 960 -5.73 -5.38 -25.51
CA ASP A 960 -4.78 -5.29 -24.39
C ASP A 960 -4.41 -6.68 -23.83
N ASP A 961 -4.87 -7.76 -24.46
CA ASP A 961 -4.61 -9.13 -24.02
C ASP A 961 -3.48 -9.76 -24.86
N VAL A 962 -2.56 -10.48 -24.20
CA VAL A 962 -1.59 -11.39 -24.85
C VAL A 962 -1.92 -12.82 -24.45
N LEU A 963 -1.89 -13.75 -25.42
CA LEU A 963 -2.21 -15.15 -25.18
C LEU A 963 -1.03 -15.93 -24.62
N ALA A 964 -1.29 -16.81 -23.66
CA ALA A 964 -0.32 -17.75 -23.10
C ALA A 964 -0.93 -19.15 -22.89
N LEU A 965 -0.12 -20.20 -23.07
CA LEU A 965 -0.52 -21.60 -22.93
C LEU A 965 0.23 -22.22 -21.74
N ARG A 966 -0.44 -22.85 -20.77
CA ARG A 966 0.21 -23.61 -19.68
C ARG A 966 0.25 -25.09 -20.00
N GLY A 967 1.23 -25.81 -19.43
CA GLY A 967 1.34 -27.25 -19.64
C GLY A 967 0.11 -28.02 -19.17
N ALA A 968 -0.49 -27.63 -18.05
CA ALA A 968 -1.73 -28.21 -17.54
C ALA A 968 -2.94 -28.00 -18.47
N ASP A 969 -2.87 -27.02 -19.38
CA ASP A 969 -3.93 -26.66 -20.32
C ASP A 969 -3.65 -27.22 -21.74
N LEU A 970 -2.57 -28.00 -21.90
CA LEU A 970 -2.20 -28.69 -23.15
C LEU A 970 -2.56 -30.18 -23.04
N ALA A 971 -3.48 -30.64 -23.90
CA ALA A 971 -3.81 -32.06 -24.06
C ALA A 971 -3.32 -32.57 -25.42
N ILE A 972 -2.42 -33.56 -25.40
CA ILE A 972 -1.90 -34.23 -26.60
C ILE A 972 -2.36 -35.69 -26.58
N THR A 973 -3.06 -36.10 -27.62
CA THR A 973 -3.40 -37.50 -27.88
C THR A 973 -2.48 -38.04 -28.97
N VAL A 974 -1.76 -39.13 -28.71
CA VAL A 974 -0.93 -39.78 -29.74
C VAL A 974 -1.75 -40.81 -30.48
N ASP A 975 -1.85 -40.67 -31.81
CA ASP A 975 -2.44 -41.68 -32.67
C ASP A 975 -1.38 -42.75 -32.99
N SER A 976 -1.54 -43.94 -32.40
CA SER A 976 -0.61 -45.06 -32.53
C SER A 976 -0.82 -45.92 -33.79
N GLY A 977 -1.68 -45.50 -34.74
CA GLY A 977 -1.68 -46.00 -36.12
C GLY A 977 -1.56 -47.51 -36.32
N SER A 978 -2.52 -48.32 -35.83
CA SER A 978 -2.69 -49.72 -36.27
C SER A 978 -3.89 -49.87 -37.22
N GLY A 979 -4.05 -48.92 -38.14
CA GLY A 979 -5.15 -48.91 -39.10
C GLY A 979 -4.79 -48.12 -40.34
N ALA A 980 -4.29 -48.80 -41.37
CA ALA A 980 -4.20 -48.27 -42.71
C ALA A 980 -5.60 -47.82 -43.17
N ASN A 981 -5.80 -46.49 -43.29
CA ASN A 981 -6.67 -45.79 -44.25
C ASN A 981 -6.84 -44.32 -43.83
N GLY A 982 -5.83 -43.49 -44.09
CA GLY A 982 -6.04 -42.06 -44.32
C GLY A 982 -6.32 -41.86 -45.82
N PRO A 983 -7.29 -41.03 -46.23
CA PRO A 983 -7.46 -40.71 -47.64
C PRO A 983 -6.35 -39.73 -48.05
N ASP A 984 -5.73 -39.98 -49.21
CA ASP A 984 -4.83 -39.07 -49.92
C ASP A 984 -5.23 -37.60 -49.75
N ARG A 985 -4.36 -36.81 -49.11
CA ARG A 985 -4.17 -35.37 -49.35
C ARG A 985 -2.78 -34.91 -48.97
#